data_AF-A0A971YL82-F1
#
_entry.id   AF-A0A971YL82-F1
#
_cell.length_a   1.000
_cell.length_b   1.000
_cell.length_c   1.000
_cell.angle_alpha   90.00
_cell.angle_beta   90.00
_cell.angle_gamma   90.00
#
_symmetry.space_group_name_H-M   'P 1'
#
loop_
_entity.id
_entity.type
_entity.pdbx_description
1 polymer ?
#
loop_
_entity_poly.entity_id
_entity_poly.type
_entity_poly.pdbx_seq_one_letter_code
_entity_poly.pdbx_strand_id
1 'polypeptide(L)'
;MITRMTAKNKTEISRGKLYARYVCIVLAVMLLFSGCMKSGGNGSVNTAPDGTPDKNISDDNDNPSDASGNLPGNPDNAQDGSDSKGAPQETGAIKAPDKQELINPEGMTLDTRILPPSGYTRVPSEAYEITGFIRSLPLKPDGSQILKYDGRPVLNQDNHAAVFDIDIGDRDLQQCADSVIRIYAEYYWSIEEYDKIAFHLTNGFYMNYTKWRDGYRIRVEGNDVEWVKTASYDNSYETFLKYLNNVFAYAGTLSLSAESTRITLDDLLPGDILLEGGSPGHCVLVADMAYNEEGKRCFLLAQGYMPAQDFHVLTNPLHPDDPWYYEEELNYPIRTPSWTFNEGSLRRWAEFELEQWPYKALPASTDANPDNKSEVTLLAVGDNLIHIEVVQSGLKEDGSYNYDHLYDEIKDDIMAADIAVVNQETILGGRDLTYSGYPAFNSPTEIGDALINAGFDVVLHATNHTLDKGLQGVLNTLDYWDKHPEITVLGINRSGEDRNRIAIIEKNGIRIAMLNYTYGLNGYKIPEDRPYLVNLLDKDLMEADLKKARSEADFVVVFPHWGTEYSYEPSKSQKELVEFFYELGVDLVIGTHPHVLQPVELITSESGHNMLVYYSLGNFLSYQKEAARMLGGMAHVTITKDDTGTYISSASITPIVTHYEHGPADYSFGVYKLSEYTPEMGERHGVSDIAVQGAFSYEETVRTAKKVLGSWYQ
;
A
#
# COMPACT_ATOMS: atom_id res chain seq x y z
N MET A 1 14.18 6.07 51.19
CA MET A 1 15.14 5.52 52.16
C MET A 1 14.70 4.13 52.57
N ILE A 2 15.61 3.15 52.51
CA ILE A 2 15.93 2.12 53.53
C ILE A 2 14.77 1.47 54.34
N THR A 3 14.61 0.15 54.57
CA THR A 3 15.18 -1.15 54.08
C THR A 3 14.54 -2.28 54.95
N ARG A 4 14.48 -3.54 54.44
CA ARG A 4 14.34 -4.85 55.18
C ARG A 4 12.95 -5.24 55.76
N MET A 5 12.39 -6.40 55.39
CA MET A 5 12.62 -7.80 55.87
C MET A 5 11.92 -8.09 57.22
N THR A 6 11.36 -9.27 57.51
CA THR A 6 11.61 -10.63 56.95
C THR A 6 10.41 -11.57 57.15
N ALA A 7 10.26 -12.59 56.29
CA ALA A 7 9.38 -13.74 56.52
C ALA A 7 10.14 -14.93 57.15
N LYS A 8 9.45 -15.85 57.84
CA LYS A 8 9.86 -17.28 57.89
C LYS A 8 8.81 -18.26 58.45
N ASN A 9 8.84 -19.46 57.85
CA ASN A 9 8.45 -20.80 58.33
C ASN A 9 7.07 -21.38 57.96
N LYS A 10 7.14 -22.68 57.57
CA LYS A 10 6.12 -23.59 56.99
C LYS A 10 5.86 -23.30 55.49
N THR A 11 5.91 -24.27 54.57
CA THR A 11 5.84 -25.74 54.74
C THR A 11 6.62 -26.47 53.63
N GLU A 12 7.58 -27.33 53.99
CA GLU A 12 8.03 -28.44 53.12
C GLU A 12 7.16 -29.68 53.38
N ILE A 13 7.33 -30.74 52.57
CA ILE A 13 6.62 -32.04 52.61
C ILE A 13 5.24 -32.04 51.92
N SER A 14 5.23 -32.04 50.58
CA SER A 14 4.33 -32.90 49.76
C SER A 14 4.62 -32.88 48.24
N ARG A 15 5.84 -33.18 47.80
CA ARG A 15 6.13 -33.52 46.39
C ARG A 15 6.87 -34.85 46.32
N GLY A 16 6.12 -35.93 46.16
CA GLY A 16 6.66 -37.29 46.21
C GLY A 16 5.57 -38.38 46.21
N LYS A 17 4.60 -38.29 45.29
CA LYS A 17 3.56 -39.33 45.08
C LYS A 17 2.72 -39.14 43.80
N LEU A 18 3.35 -38.88 42.64
CA LEU A 18 2.66 -38.99 41.34
C LEU A 18 3.56 -39.34 40.14
N TYR A 19 4.67 -40.06 40.37
CA TYR A 19 5.58 -40.55 39.32
C TYR A 19 5.81 -42.07 39.47
N ALA A 20 4.72 -42.84 39.46
CA ALA A 20 4.76 -44.31 39.56
C ALA A 20 3.42 -44.96 39.12
N ARG A 21 2.95 -44.73 37.89
CA ARG A 21 1.80 -45.50 37.33
C ARG A 21 1.64 -45.60 35.80
N TYR A 22 2.57 -45.06 34.99
CA TYR A 22 2.45 -45.04 33.52
C TYR A 22 3.71 -45.53 32.77
N VAL A 23 4.24 -46.72 33.13
CA VAL A 23 5.42 -47.33 32.45
C VAL A 23 5.25 -48.85 32.20
N CYS A 24 4.04 -49.42 32.27
CA CYS A 24 3.85 -50.88 32.18
C CYS A 24 2.64 -51.38 31.34
N ILE A 25 2.17 -50.63 30.35
CA ILE A 25 1.19 -51.14 29.35
C ILE A 25 1.57 -50.69 27.92
N VAL A 26 2.81 -50.98 27.50
CA VAL A 26 3.22 -51.03 26.08
C VAL A 26 4.20 -52.19 25.94
N LEU A 27 3.68 -53.42 25.78
CA LEU A 27 4.34 -54.65 25.26
C LEU A 27 3.48 -55.90 25.55
N ALA A 28 2.30 -55.99 24.93
CA ALA A 28 1.56 -57.24 24.77
C ALA A 28 0.57 -57.12 23.60
N VAL A 29 0.33 -58.23 22.90
CA VAL A 29 -0.65 -58.36 21.79
C VAL A 29 -0.24 -57.68 20.45
N MET A 30 0.85 -58.18 19.86
CA MET A 30 0.77 -58.60 18.45
C MET A 30 0.44 -60.09 18.42
N LEU A 31 -0.61 -60.49 17.70
CA LEU A 31 -0.77 -61.72 16.87
C LEU A 31 -2.25 -62.07 16.67
N LEU A 32 -2.53 -62.77 15.55
CA LEU A 32 -3.85 -63.21 15.04
C LEU A 32 -4.68 -62.07 14.42
N PHE A 33 -5.11 -62.08 13.14
CA PHE A 33 -5.19 -63.17 12.15
C PHE A 33 -4.69 -62.74 10.75
N SER A 34 -4.19 -63.71 9.98
CA SER A 34 -4.08 -63.65 8.51
C SER A 34 -5.06 -64.65 7.88
N GLY A 35 -5.61 -64.35 6.69
CA GLY A 35 -6.09 -65.42 5.80
C GLY A 35 -7.16 -65.08 4.75
N CYS A 36 -6.75 -65.23 3.47
CA CYS A 36 -7.59 -65.63 2.31
C CYS A 36 -8.65 -64.65 1.72
N MET A 37 -8.97 -64.66 0.42
CA MET A 37 -8.18 -64.91 -0.82
C MET A 37 -8.99 -64.50 -2.08
N LYS A 38 -8.30 -63.97 -3.11
CA LYS A 38 -8.63 -63.85 -4.56
C LYS A 38 -10.01 -64.29 -5.11
N SER A 39 -10.59 -63.53 -6.06
CA SER A 39 -10.50 -63.80 -7.53
C SER A 39 -11.48 -63.00 -8.43
N GLY A 40 -11.09 -62.77 -9.70
CA GLY A 40 -11.96 -62.35 -10.83
C GLY A 40 -12.37 -60.86 -10.89
N GLY A 41 -12.60 -60.23 -12.06
CA GLY A 41 -12.53 -60.69 -13.45
C GLY A 41 -12.83 -59.54 -14.46
N ASN A 42 -12.60 -59.77 -15.76
CA ASN A 42 -12.71 -58.77 -16.85
C ASN A 42 -14.11 -58.21 -17.16
N GLY A 43 -14.15 -57.01 -17.76
CA GLY A 43 -15.24 -56.48 -18.59
C GLY A 43 -15.76 -55.09 -18.14
N SER A 44 -16.16 -54.16 -19.02
CA SER A 44 -16.20 -54.17 -20.50
C SER A 44 -16.50 -52.78 -21.09
N VAL A 45 -15.82 -52.42 -22.19
CA VAL A 45 -16.37 -51.84 -23.45
C VAL A 45 -17.20 -50.54 -23.43
N ASN A 46 -16.78 -49.57 -24.27
CA ASN A 46 -17.59 -48.70 -25.15
C ASN A 46 -16.70 -48.41 -26.39
N THR A 47 -16.97 -48.84 -27.63
CA THR A 47 -17.98 -48.38 -28.63
C THR A 47 -17.88 -46.91 -29.05
N ALA A 48 -16.99 -46.63 -30.03
CA ALA A 48 -17.19 -45.97 -31.36
C ALA A 48 -18.30 -44.89 -31.58
N PRO A 49 -18.26 -44.06 -32.67
CA PRO A 49 -17.24 -43.90 -33.74
C PRO A 49 -16.84 -42.42 -34.06
N ASP A 50 -16.01 -42.25 -35.10
CA ASP A 50 -15.63 -40.96 -35.73
C ASP A 50 -16.78 -40.12 -36.29
N GLY A 51 -16.53 -38.81 -36.43
CA GLY A 51 -17.27 -37.89 -37.29
C GLY A 51 -16.49 -36.59 -37.54
N THR A 52 -15.88 -36.45 -38.72
CA THR A 52 -15.29 -35.18 -39.22
C THR A 52 -16.38 -34.21 -39.70
N PRO A 53 -16.06 -32.91 -39.89
CA PRO A 53 -15.72 -32.49 -41.25
C PRO A 53 -14.64 -31.38 -41.39
N ASP A 54 -13.99 -31.45 -42.55
CA ASP A 54 -13.46 -30.39 -43.42
C ASP A 54 -12.44 -29.31 -42.99
N LYS A 55 -11.38 -29.28 -43.82
CA LYS A 55 -10.46 -28.14 -44.03
C LYS A 55 -11.01 -27.23 -45.13
N ASN A 56 -10.59 -25.96 -45.16
CA ASN A 56 -10.06 -25.35 -46.38
C ASN A 56 -9.43 -23.95 -46.17
N ILE A 57 -8.24 -23.75 -46.77
CA ILE A 57 -7.73 -22.49 -47.38
C ILE A 57 -7.36 -21.36 -46.38
N SER A 58 -6.20 -20.70 -46.42
CA SER A 58 -5.03 -20.77 -47.32
C SER A 58 -3.75 -20.27 -46.64
N ASP A 59 -2.60 -20.83 -47.04
CA ASP A 59 -1.28 -20.27 -46.78
C ASP A 59 -0.98 -19.02 -47.64
N ASP A 60 -0.10 -18.14 -47.15
CA ASP A 60 1.12 -17.65 -47.83
C ASP A 60 1.53 -16.27 -47.28
N ASN A 61 2.73 -16.17 -46.68
CA ASN A 61 3.88 -15.50 -47.31
C ASN A 61 5.11 -15.52 -46.38
N ASP A 62 6.22 -16.03 -46.90
CA ASP A 62 7.54 -16.04 -46.27
C ASP A 62 8.32 -14.73 -46.49
N ASN A 63 9.24 -14.46 -45.57
CA ASN A 63 10.33 -13.49 -45.68
C ASN A 63 11.48 -14.09 -46.57
N PRO A 64 12.39 -13.31 -47.21
CA PRO A 64 13.58 -12.91 -46.46
C PRO A 64 14.35 -11.63 -46.91
N SER A 65 15.25 -11.22 -46.02
CA SER A 65 16.43 -10.32 -46.12
C SER A 65 17.12 -10.03 -47.48
N ASP A 66 17.69 -8.82 -47.64
CA ASP A 66 19.15 -8.61 -47.63
C ASP A 66 19.59 -7.12 -47.42
N ALA A 67 20.91 -6.84 -47.31
CA ALA A 67 21.48 -5.63 -46.66
C ALA A 67 22.28 -4.63 -47.55
N SER A 68 22.82 -3.58 -46.88
CA SER A 68 24.02 -2.73 -47.17
C SER A 68 23.85 -1.30 -47.76
N GLY A 69 24.72 -0.32 -47.36
CA GLY A 69 24.81 0.98 -48.09
C GLY A 69 25.40 2.28 -47.47
N ASN A 70 26.45 2.27 -46.62
CA ASN A 70 27.41 3.36 -46.25
C ASN A 70 27.22 4.90 -46.50
N LEU A 71 27.70 5.68 -45.50
CA LEU A 71 28.16 7.10 -45.49
C LEU A 71 29.43 7.34 -46.38
N PRO A 72 29.79 8.57 -46.85
CA PRO A 72 30.24 9.77 -46.06
C PRO A 72 29.76 11.15 -46.63
N GLY A 73 30.15 12.37 -46.20
CA GLY A 73 31.06 12.89 -45.14
C GLY A 73 31.21 14.44 -45.22
N ASN A 74 32.12 15.06 -44.43
CA ASN A 74 32.46 16.52 -44.42
C ASN A 74 34.00 16.72 -44.50
N PRO A 75 34.58 17.84 -45.01
CA PRO A 75 34.96 18.97 -44.11
C PRO A 75 35.13 20.41 -44.71
N ASP A 76 35.16 21.39 -43.79
CA ASP A 76 36.01 22.61 -43.67
C ASP A 76 36.01 23.85 -44.62
N ASN A 77 35.79 25.01 -43.96
CA ASN A 77 36.64 26.23 -43.86
C ASN A 77 36.36 27.60 -44.57
N ALA A 78 36.25 28.62 -43.70
CA ALA A 78 36.95 29.93 -43.66
C ALA A 78 36.45 31.22 -44.38
N GLN A 79 36.19 32.26 -43.54
CA GLN A 79 36.50 33.73 -43.63
C GLN A 79 36.10 34.54 -44.89
N ASP A 80 35.59 35.80 -44.82
CA ASP A 80 36.20 37.03 -44.26
C ASP A 80 35.22 38.27 -44.40
N GLY A 81 35.54 39.45 -43.82
CA GLY A 81 35.29 40.75 -44.51
C GLY A 81 34.20 41.76 -44.08
N SER A 82 34.39 42.44 -42.94
CA SER A 82 34.21 43.90 -42.66
C SER A 82 33.01 44.77 -43.16
N ASP A 83 32.44 45.54 -42.20
CA ASP A 83 32.06 46.97 -42.22
C ASP A 83 31.15 47.61 -43.31
N SER A 84 30.03 48.22 -42.88
CA SER A 84 29.96 49.69 -42.65
C SER A 84 28.55 50.21 -42.28
N LYS A 85 28.46 51.46 -41.80
CA LYS A 85 27.30 52.06 -41.10
C LYS A 85 26.18 52.55 -42.04
N GLY A 86 24.93 52.38 -41.60
CA GLY A 86 23.79 53.12 -42.16
C GLY A 86 22.48 52.93 -41.38
N ALA A 87 22.00 54.00 -40.74
CA ALA A 87 20.64 54.15 -40.20
C ALA A 87 20.20 55.62 -40.46
N PRO A 88 18.90 55.99 -40.38
CA PRO A 88 17.73 55.20 -39.98
C PRO A 88 16.52 55.29 -40.96
N GLN A 89 15.51 54.43 -40.80
CA GLN A 89 14.13 54.89 -40.53
C GLN A 89 13.18 53.76 -40.09
N GLU A 90 12.11 54.16 -39.42
CA GLU A 90 11.19 53.32 -38.68
C GLU A 90 10.31 52.43 -39.59
N THR A 91 10.29 51.14 -39.31
CA THR A 91 9.08 50.33 -39.42
C THR A 91 8.75 49.81 -38.03
N GLY A 92 7.47 49.81 -37.67
CA GLY A 92 7.01 49.43 -36.33
C GLY A 92 7.23 47.94 -36.06
N ALA A 93 8.41 47.58 -35.56
CA ALA A 93 8.62 46.30 -34.93
C ALA A 93 7.80 46.27 -33.63
N ILE A 94 6.82 45.37 -33.58
CA ILE A 94 6.19 44.97 -32.32
C ILE A 94 7.33 44.52 -31.42
N LYS A 95 7.50 45.18 -30.26
CA LYS A 95 8.42 44.71 -29.23
C LYS A 95 8.08 43.25 -28.96
N ALA A 96 9.03 42.34 -29.15
CA ALA A 96 8.95 41.07 -28.46
C ALA A 96 8.79 41.38 -26.95
N PRO A 97 7.94 40.66 -26.20
CA PRO A 97 7.81 40.88 -24.77
C PRO A 97 9.20 40.82 -24.13
N ASP A 98 9.52 41.80 -23.29
CA ASP A 98 10.84 41.88 -22.65
C ASP A 98 11.08 40.56 -21.88
N LYS A 99 12.19 39.86 -22.19
CA LYS A 99 12.53 38.58 -21.54
C LYS A 99 12.74 38.87 -20.05
N GLN A 100 11.85 38.35 -19.20
CA GLN A 100 11.94 38.57 -17.76
C GLN A 100 13.23 37.96 -17.22
N GLU A 101 13.99 38.75 -16.46
CA GLU A 101 15.11 38.22 -15.69
C GLU A 101 14.55 37.48 -14.47
N LEU A 102 14.66 36.15 -14.47
CA LEU A 102 14.20 35.27 -13.39
C LEU A 102 15.24 35.13 -12.26
N ILE A 103 16.45 35.62 -12.48
CA ILE A 103 17.54 35.65 -11.50
C ILE A 103 17.84 37.10 -11.15
N ASN A 104 17.84 37.41 -9.85
CA ASN A 104 18.29 38.67 -9.27
C ASN A 104 19.66 38.44 -8.61
N PRO A 105 20.79 38.86 -9.23
CA PRO A 105 22.13 38.53 -8.76
C PRO A 105 22.46 39.02 -7.34
N GLU A 106 21.81 40.08 -6.87
CA GLU A 106 22.00 40.65 -5.52
C GLU A 106 21.21 39.89 -4.43
N GLY A 107 20.31 38.97 -4.81
CA GLY A 107 19.59 38.11 -3.88
C GLY A 107 20.52 37.12 -3.18
N MET A 108 20.28 36.85 -1.90
CA MET A 108 21.12 35.99 -1.04
C MET A 108 20.33 34.89 -0.32
N THR A 109 19.10 34.65 -0.77
CA THR A 109 18.14 33.62 -0.30
C THR A 109 17.31 33.18 -1.52
N LEU A 110 16.59 32.05 -1.50
CA LEU A 110 15.78 31.66 -2.68
C LEU A 110 14.75 32.74 -3.03
N ASP A 111 14.08 33.28 -2.01
CA ASP A 111 13.06 34.32 -2.16
C ASP A 111 13.57 35.58 -2.87
N THR A 112 14.85 35.91 -2.65
CA THR A 112 15.45 37.13 -3.20
C THR A 112 16.27 36.89 -4.47
N ARG A 113 16.82 35.68 -4.67
CA ARG A 113 17.67 35.34 -5.83
C ARG A 113 16.86 34.88 -7.03
N ILE A 114 15.91 33.96 -6.83
CA ILE A 114 15.11 33.41 -7.92
C ILE A 114 13.74 34.07 -7.83
N LEU A 115 13.28 34.67 -8.92
CA LEU A 115 11.97 35.30 -9.03
C LEU A 115 10.98 34.31 -9.66
N PRO A 116 9.68 34.34 -9.26
CA PRO A 116 8.68 33.53 -9.93
C PRO A 116 8.49 33.96 -11.39
N PRO A 117 8.08 33.06 -12.30
CA PRO A 117 7.81 33.39 -13.70
C PRO A 117 6.71 34.43 -13.88
N SER A 118 6.61 35.00 -15.10
CA SER A 118 5.57 35.99 -15.40
C SER A 118 4.18 35.42 -15.20
N GLY A 119 3.35 36.09 -14.39
CA GLY A 119 2.01 35.62 -14.03
C GLY A 119 1.97 34.54 -12.94
N TYR A 120 3.12 34.10 -12.42
CA TYR A 120 3.21 33.20 -11.27
C TYR A 120 3.49 33.97 -9.98
N THR A 121 2.90 33.51 -8.88
CA THR A 121 3.12 33.99 -7.52
C THR A 121 3.62 32.84 -6.67
N ARG A 122 4.66 33.05 -5.85
CA ARG A 122 5.09 32.04 -4.87
C ARG A 122 3.92 31.67 -3.96
N VAL A 123 3.79 30.37 -3.66
CA VAL A 123 2.96 29.93 -2.54
C VAL A 123 3.51 30.63 -1.29
N PRO A 124 2.73 31.40 -0.51
CA PRO A 124 3.31 32.08 0.65
C PRO A 124 3.80 31.03 1.66
N SER A 125 4.76 31.39 2.51
CA SER A 125 5.20 30.54 3.63
C SER A 125 5.96 31.36 4.65
N GLU A 126 5.75 31.06 5.92
CA GLU A 126 6.45 31.65 7.06
C GLU A 126 7.73 30.88 7.39
N ALA A 127 8.71 31.55 8.00
CA ALA A 127 10.03 30.97 8.23
C ALA A 127 10.08 29.77 9.21
N TYR A 128 8.99 29.51 9.95
CA TYR A 128 8.85 28.34 10.84
C TYR A 128 8.26 27.10 10.14
N GLU A 129 7.88 27.21 8.87
CA GLU A 129 7.43 26.10 8.01
C GLU A 129 8.57 25.67 7.09
N ILE A 130 8.59 24.42 6.60
CA ILE A 130 9.73 23.91 5.84
C ILE A 130 10.01 24.73 4.57
N THR A 131 8.97 25.23 3.89
CA THR A 131 9.12 26.01 2.65
C THR A 131 9.76 27.37 2.93
N GLY A 132 9.24 28.13 3.90
CA GLY A 132 9.82 29.40 4.33
C GLY A 132 11.23 29.23 4.93
N PHE A 133 11.46 28.14 5.66
CA PHE A 133 12.79 27.75 6.14
C PHE A 133 13.76 27.57 4.95
N ILE A 134 13.45 26.67 4.00
CA ILE A 134 14.29 26.42 2.81
C ILE A 134 14.54 27.71 2.04
N ARG A 135 13.51 28.55 1.86
CA ARG A 135 13.64 29.84 1.18
C ARG A 135 14.55 30.82 1.89
N SER A 136 14.55 30.81 3.22
CA SER A 136 15.35 31.70 4.08
C SER A 136 16.82 31.30 4.19
N LEU A 137 17.18 30.07 3.80
CA LEU A 137 18.56 29.60 3.84
C LEU A 137 19.48 30.50 3.00
N PRO A 138 20.68 30.80 3.51
CA PRO A 138 21.62 31.65 2.79
C PRO A 138 22.06 30.98 1.49
N LEU A 139 22.21 31.78 0.44
CA LEU A 139 22.83 31.40 -0.82
C LEU A 139 24.22 32.04 -0.93
N LYS A 140 25.11 31.37 -1.67
CA LYS A 140 26.37 31.97 -2.11
C LYS A 140 26.08 33.08 -3.15
N PRO A 141 27.00 34.04 -3.38
CA PRO A 141 26.84 35.09 -4.39
C PRO A 141 26.53 34.54 -5.79
N ASP A 142 25.93 35.34 -6.66
CA ASP A 142 25.52 34.86 -7.98
C ASP A 142 26.69 34.43 -8.88
N GLY A 143 26.45 33.42 -9.70
CA GLY A 143 27.50 32.73 -10.46
C GLY A 143 28.51 31.94 -9.63
N SER A 144 28.25 31.70 -8.33
CA SER A 144 29.10 30.82 -7.52
C SER A 144 29.16 29.40 -8.09
N GLN A 145 30.36 28.83 -8.10
CA GLN A 145 30.58 27.46 -8.53
C GLN A 145 30.11 26.48 -7.45
N ILE A 146 29.54 25.35 -7.86
CA ILE A 146 29.39 24.19 -6.97
C ILE A 146 30.78 23.63 -6.68
N LEU A 147 31.12 23.56 -5.39
CA LEU A 147 32.34 22.93 -4.88
C LEU A 147 32.02 21.56 -4.27
N LYS A 148 32.99 20.65 -4.32
CA LYS A 148 32.98 19.40 -3.55
C LYS A 148 33.48 19.64 -2.12
N TYR A 149 33.31 18.64 -1.26
CA TYR A 149 33.86 18.59 0.11
C TYR A 149 35.36 18.93 0.19
N ASP A 150 36.13 18.71 -0.89
CA ASP A 150 37.56 19.01 -0.98
C ASP A 150 37.87 20.43 -1.49
N GLY A 151 36.86 21.29 -1.63
CA GLY A 151 36.96 22.66 -2.11
C GLY A 151 37.21 22.81 -3.62
N ARG A 152 37.30 21.71 -4.38
CA ARG A 152 37.46 21.77 -5.84
C ARG A 152 36.10 21.89 -6.53
N PRO A 153 35.98 22.71 -7.60
CA PRO A 153 34.75 22.77 -8.38
C PRO A 153 34.39 21.41 -9.01
N VAL A 154 33.10 21.18 -9.19
CA VAL A 154 32.59 20.08 -10.03
C VAL A 154 32.82 20.40 -11.51
N LEU A 155 32.79 19.37 -12.37
CA LEU A 155 33.12 19.52 -13.79
C LEU A 155 32.03 20.25 -14.60
N ASN A 156 30.76 20.00 -14.30
CA ASN A 156 29.63 20.64 -14.96
C ASN A 156 29.06 21.74 -14.04
N GLN A 157 29.12 22.99 -14.50
CA GLN A 157 28.65 24.18 -13.78
C GLN A 157 27.42 24.81 -14.48
N ASP A 158 26.86 24.13 -15.49
CA ASP A 158 25.72 24.60 -16.30
C ASP A 158 24.38 23.98 -15.80
N ASN A 159 24.45 23.14 -14.76
CA ASN A 159 23.34 22.35 -14.22
C ASN A 159 22.63 23.01 -13.02
N HIS A 160 23.04 24.21 -12.60
CA HIS A 160 22.53 24.87 -11.40
C HIS A 160 22.25 26.36 -11.59
N ALA A 161 21.23 26.86 -10.88
CA ALA A 161 20.82 28.26 -10.90
C ALA A 161 21.26 29.03 -9.64
N ALA A 162 21.44 28.33 -8.51
CA ALA A 162 21.92 28.91 -7.26
C ALA A 162 22.59 27.84 -6.39
N VAL A 163 23.50 28.26 -5.51
CA VAL A 163 24.22 27.38 -4.57
C VAL A 163 23.91 27.84 -3.15
N PHE A 164 23.47 26.92 -2.28
CA PHE A 164 23.23 27.23 -0.86
C PHE A 164 24.55 27.35 -0.10
N ASP A 165 24.62 28.26 0.87
CA ASP A 165 25.76 28.44 1.76
C ASP A 165 25.61 27.57 3.02
N ILE A 166 25.60 26.26 2.80
CA ILE A 166 25.51 25.22 3.84
C ILE A 166 26.87 24.52 3.92
N ASP A 167 27.41 24.39 5.13
CA ASP A 167 28.64 23.64 5.36
C ASP A 167 28.40 22.13 5.19
N ILE A 168 29.01 21.58 4.13
CA ILE A 168 29.03 20.15 3.78
C ILE A 168 30.21 19.38 4.44
N GLY A 169 31.11 20.09 5.12
CA GLY A 169 32.32 19.53 5.74
C GLY A 169 33.44 19.20 4.75
N ASP A 170 34.52 18.62 5.29
CA ASP A 170 35.78 18.30 4.58
C ASP A 170 35.90 16.82 4.16
N ARG A 171 34.78 16.09 4.11
CA ARG A 171 34.73 14.64 3.83
C ARG A 171 33.66 14.30 2.79
N ASP A 172 33.94 13.25 2.02
CA ASP A 172 32.97 12.64 1.09
C ASP A 172 31.88 11.89 1.89
N LEU A 173 30.92 12.64 2.43
CA LEU A 173 29.94 12.11 3.38
C LEU A 173 28.54 12.68 3.17
N GLN A 174 28.36 13.99 3.06
CA GLN A 174 27.02 14.56 2.81
C GLN A 174 26.69 14.49 1.32
N GLN A 175 26.21 13.34 0.85
CA GLN A 175 25.87 13.07 -0.54
C GLN A 175 24.41 13.47 -0.85
N CYS A 176 23.78 12.88 -1.88
CA CYS A 176 22.47 13.32 -2.38
C CYS A 176 21.34 13.19 -1.34
N ALA A 177 21.12 11.99 -0.78
CA ALA A 177 20.12 11.77 0.27
C ALA A 177 20.47 12.51 1.57
N ASP A 178 21.76 12.53 1.94
CA ASP A 178 22.25 13.19 3.16
C ASP A 178 22.03 14.69 3.15
N SER A 179 22.11 15.32 1.98
CA SER A 179 21.80 16.74 1.83
C SER A 179 20.31 17.03 2.08
N VAL A 180 19.42 16.10 1.73
CA VAL A 180 17.98 16.26 2.03
C VAL A 180 17.68 15.95 3.50
N ILE A 181 18.25 14.87 4.04
CA ILE A 181 18.26 14.57 5.49
C ILE A 181 18.76 15.78 6.30
N ARG A 182 19.80 16.47 5.81
CA ARG A 182 20.34 17.70 6.42
C ARG A 182 19.30 18.80 6.48
N ILE A 183 18.60 19.09 5.37
CA ILE A 183 17.57 20.15 5.33
C ILE A 183 16.45 19.87 6.34
N TYR A 184 15.93 18.65 6.36
CA TYR A 184 14.88 18.24 7.32
C TYR A 184 15.34 18.33 8.78
N ALA A 185 16.56 17.86 9.07
CA ALA A 185 17.10 17.92 10.42
C ALA A 185 17.37 19.36 10.88
N GLU A 186 17.90 20.22 10.01
CA GLU A 186 18.13 21.64 10.29
C GLU A 186 16.82 22.39 10.54
N TYR A 187 15.79 22.11 9.73
CA TYR A 187 14.45 22.66 9.91
C TYR A 187 13.92 22.37 11.32
N TYR A 188 13.82 21.09 11.71
CA TYR A 188 13.36 20.71 13.04
C TYR A 188 14.27 21.20 14.17
N TRP A 189 15.59 21.28 13.95
CA TRP A 189 16.51 21.85 14.93
C TRP A 189 16.28 23.36 15.13
N SER A 190 15.93 24.09 14.06
CA SER A 190 15.70 25.54 14.09
C SER A 190 14.40 25.94 14.81
N ILE A 191 13.38 25.08 14.79
CA ILE A 191 12.11 25.27 15.52
C ILE A 191 12.05 24.53 16.87
N GLU A 192 13.18 23.97 17.32
CA GLU A 192 13.36 23.24 18.59
C GLU A 192 12.53 21.93 18.75
N GLU A 193 11.95 21.40 17.66
CA GLU A 193 11.20 20.13 17.58
C GLU A 193 12.15 18.90 17.53
N TYR A 194 13.03 18.80 18.52
CA TYR A 194 14.19 17.90 18.52
C TYR A 194 13.87 16.40 18.55
N ASP A 195 12.66 16.04 18.95
CA ASP A 195 12.13 14.68 18.96
C ASP A 195 11.74 14.18 17.57
N LYS A 196 11.38 15.09 16.64
CA LYS A 196 11.15 14.80 15.21
C LYS A 196 12.45 14.62 14.41
N ILE A 197 13.61 14.80 15.04
CA ILE A 197 14.93 14.53 14.42
C ILE A 197 15.31 13.07 14.70
N ALA A 198 14.85 12.17 13.84
CA ALA A 198 15.19 10.76 13.88
C ALA A 198 15.24 10.16 12.47
N PHE A 199 16.13 9.20 12.24
CA PHE A 199 16.29 8.53 10.94
C PHE A 199 16.58 7.05 11.16
N HIS A 200 16.11 6.19 10.27
CA HIS A 200 16.55 4.81 10.20
C HIS A 200 17.88 4.71 9.47
N LEU A 201 18.81 3.93 10.04
CA LEU A 201 20.00 3.49 9.33
C LEU A 201 19.64 2.38 8.33
N THR A 202 20.52 2.06 7.39
CA THR A 202 20.28 1.06 6.32
C THR A 202 19.94 -0.35 6.85
N ASN A 203 20.31 -0.67 8.09
CA ASN A 203 19.95 -1.92 8.77
C ASN A 203 18.63 -1.86 9.56
N GLY A 204 17.86 -0.78 9.46
CA GLY A 204 16.63 -0.54 10.21
C GLY A 204 16.83 -0.01 11.63
N PHE A 205 18.05 0.32 12.07
CA PHE A 205 18.26 0.87 13.41
C PHE A 205 17.73 2.32 13.52
N TYR A 206 16.73 2.53 14.38
CA TYR A 206 16.14 3.84 14.63
C TYR A 206 17.06 4.73 15.48
N MET A 207 17.66 5.75 14.84
CA MET A 207 18.63 6.65 15.44
C MET A 207 18.03 8.05 15.68
N ASN A 208 17.37 8.25 16.82
CA ASN A 208 16.83 9.56 17.23
C ASN A 208 17.86 10.49 17.91
N TYR A 209 17.71 11.80 17.68
CA TYR A 209 18.59 12.84 18.20
C TYR A 209 18.41 13.11 19.70
N THR A 210 17.20 12.95 20.25
CA THR A 210 16.96 13.15 21.70
C THR A 210 17.83 12.24 22.56
N LYS A 211 17.93 10.95 22.21
CA LYS A 211 18.80 9.99 22.89
C LYS A 211 20.29 10.28 22.66
N TRP A 212 20.66 10.75 21.47
CA TRP A 212 22.03 11.22 21.22
C TRP A 212 22.39 12.41 22.11
N ARG A 213 21.53 13.41 22.18
CA ARG A 213 21.63 14.60 23.02
C ARG A 213 21.71 14.25 24.50
N ASP A 214 21.05 13.20 24.96
CA ASP A 214 21.15 12.65 26.32
C ASP A 214 22.50 11.98 26.66
N GLY A 215 23.44 11.95 25.71
CA GLY A 215 24.80 11.43 25.88
C GLY A 215 25.00 9.98 25.42
N TYR A 216 24.03 9.41 24.69
CA TYR A 216 24.22 8.11 24.04
C TYR A 216 24.89 8.27 22.67
N ARG A 217 25.70 7.29 22.29
CA ARG A 217 26.33 7.18 20.97
C ARG A 217 26.05 5.78 20.43
N ILE A 218 26.04 5.63 19.12
CA ILE A 218 25.95 4.29 18.51
C ILE A 218 27.26 3.53 18.69
N ARG A 219 27.15 2.23 18.95
CA ARG A 219 28.23 1.24 18.73
C ARG A 219 27.76 0.34 17.60
N VAL A 220 28.65 0.09 16.64
CA VAL A 220 28.39 -0.74 15.46
C VAL A 220 29.34 -1.93 15.50
N GLU A 221 28.80 -3.14 15.54
CA GLU A 221 29.55 -4.40 15.52
C GLU A 221 28.99 -5.31 14.40
N GLY A 222 29.64 -5.31 13.24
CA GLY A 222 29.11 -5.99 12.06
C GLY A 222 27.87 -5.26 11.51
N ASN A 223 26.73 -5.93 11.48
CA ASN A 223 25.44 -5.32 11.12
C ASN A 223 24.60 -4.93 12.35
N ASP A 224 25.06 -5.27 13.57
CA ASP A 224 24.37 -4.93 14.80
C ASP A 224 24.74 -3.51 15.25
N VAL A 225 23.72 -2.73 15.61
CA VAL A 225 23.87 -1.35 16.10
C VAL A 225 23.15 -1.21 17.43
N GLU A 226 23.79 -0.61 18.41
CA GLU A 226 23.22 -0.41 19.74
C GLU A 226 23.57 0.96 20.35
N TRP A 227 22.75 1.38 21.34
CA TRP A 227 22.93 2.63 22.05
C TRP A 227 23.79 2.47 23.32
N VAL A 228 24.95 3.12 23.35
CA VAL A 228 25.87 3.11 24.51
C VAL A 228 25.99 4.51 25.10
N LYS A 229 25.77 4.67 26.42
CA LYS A 229 25.95 5.96 27.09
C LYS A 229 27.43 6.23 27.36
N THR A 230 28.01 7.18 26.63
CA THR A 230 29.45 7.51 26.69
C THR A 230 29.74 9.00 26.91
N ALA A 231 28.73 9.86 26.78
CA ALA A 231 28.81 11.31 26.98
C ALA A 231 27.80 11.82 28.03
N SER A 232 27.93 13.09 28.40
CA SER A 232 26.91 13.84 29.13
C SER A 232 25.82 14.37 28.18
N TYR A 233 24.77 14.97 28.75
CA TYR A 233 23.82 15.76 27.98
C TYR A 233 24.53 16.92 27.26
N ASP A 234 24.23 17.13 25.98
CA ASP A 234 24.76 18.23 25.16
C ASP A 234 23.82 18.52 23.99
N ASN A 235 23.20 19.70 24.00
CA ASN A 235 22.26 20.18 22.98
C ASN A 235 22.86 21.20 21.99
N SER A 236 24.19 21.35 21.98
CA SER A 236 24.87 22.28 21.08
C SER A 236 24.71 21.88 19.61
N TYR A 237 24.72 22.89 18.73
CA TYR A 237 24.76 22.68 17.28
C TYR A 237 25.94 21.80 16.86
N GLU A 238 27.11 21.91 17.50
CA GLU A 238 28.26 21.04 17.23
C GLU A 238 27.94 19.56 17.48
N THR A 239 27.17 19.23 18.53
CA THR A 239 26.75 17.86 18.84
C THR A 239 25.60 17.37 17.96
N PHE A 240 24.77 18.28 17.45
CA PHE A 240 23.82 18.00 16.35
C PHE A 240 24.54 17.66 15.04
N LEU A 241 25.56 18.42 14.63
CA LEU A 241 26.38 18.08 13.47
C LEU A 241 27.07 16.72 13.63
N LYS A 242 27.56 16.38 14.85
CA LYS A 242 28.15 15.04 15.11
C LYS A 242 27.12 13.92 15.00
N TYR A 243 25.86 14.16 15.37
CA TYR A 243 24.75 13.22 15.16
C TYR A 243 24.53 12.98 13.66
N LEU A 244 24.38 14.06 12.87
CA LEU A 244 24.16 13.95 11.43
C LEU A 244 25.33 13.29 10.70
N ASN A 245 26.58 13.58 11.09
CA ASN A 245 27.77 12.87 10.59
C ASN A 245 27.76 11.35 10.87
N ASN A 246 26.95 10.86 11.80
CA ASN A 246 26.73 9.42 12.01
C ASN A 246 25.54 8.91 11.20
N VAL A 247 24.46 9.69 11.06
CA VAL A 247 23.35 9.36 10.15
C VAL A 247 23.88 9.19 8.73
N PHE A 248 24.62 10.17 8.19
CA PHE A 248 25.20 10.12 6.83
C PHE A 248 26.19 8.98 6.60
N ALA A 249 26.73 8.37 7.66
CA ALA A 249 27.66 7.25 7.55
C ALA A 249 26.96 5.89 7.40
N TYR A 250 25.66 5.82 7.69
CA TYR A 250 24.91 4.57 7.81
C TYR A 250 23.49 4.61 7.22
N ALA A 251 22.93 5.79 6.92
CA ALA A 251 21.69 6.01 6.18
C ALA A 251 22.00 6.35 4.70
N GLY A 252 20.97 6.46 3.86
CA GLY A 252 21.12 6.84 2.46
C GLY A 252 19.80 6.73 1.70
N THR A 253 19.85 6.65 0.37
CA THR A 253 18.65 6.51 -0.48
C THR A 253 17.82 5.27 -0.17
N LEU A 254 18.46 4.17 0.26
CA LEU A 254 17.77 2.94 0.68
C LEU A 254 16.96 3.13 1.95
N SER A 255 17.54 3.69 3.01
CA SER A 255 16.81 3.92 4.27
C SER A 255 15.75 5.00 4.09
N LEU A 256 16.10 6.12 3.43
CA LEU A 256 15.14 7.19 3.11
C LEU A 256 13.96 6.68 2.26
N SER A 257 14.18 5.69 1.38
CA SER A 257 13.12 5.06 0.57
C SER A 257 12.28 4.04 1.35
N ALA A 258 12.75 3.56 2.50
CA ALA A 258 11.98 2.70 3.39
C ALA A 258 11.10 3.52 4.36
N GLU A 259 11.56 4.71 4.77
CA GLU A 259 10.84 5.62 5.68
C GLU A 259 10.11 6.78 4.98
N SER A 260 9.82 6.66 3.68
CA SER A 260 9.04 7.65 2.91
C SER A 260 7.91 7.02 2.11
N THR A 261 6.72 7.62 2.22
CA THR A 261 5.49 7.25 1.52
C THR A 261 5.54 7.78 0.08
N ARG A 262 4.91 7.08 -0.86
CA ARG A 262 4.76 7.59 -2.24
C ARG A 262 3.69 8.66 -2.30
N ILE A 263 3.86 9.62 -3.21
CA ILE A 263 2.88 10.66 -3.53
C ILE A 263 2.76 10.80 -5.06
N THR A 264 1.72 11.47 -5.54
CA THR A 264 1.55 11.80 -6.97
C THR A 264 2.14 13.18 -7.32
N LEU A 265 2.11 13.54 -8.61
CA LEU A 265 2.39 14.92 -9.04
C LEU A 265 1.33 15.90 -8.52
N ASP A 266 0.07 15.47 -8.39
CA ASP A 266 -1.03 16.31 -7.88
C ASP A 266 -0.80 16.68 -6.40
N ASP A 267 -0.27 15.74 -5.61
CA ASP A 267 0.04 15.94 -4.19
C ASP A 267 1.31 16.77 -3.91
N LEU A 268 2.06 17.18 -4.95
CA LEU A 268 3.43 17.67 -4.81
C LEU A 268 3.51 19.05 -4.11
N LEU A 269 4.27 19.11 -3.02
CA LEU A 269 4.52 20.30 -2.20
C LEU A 269 6.02 20.51 -1.96
N PRO A 270 6.49 21.74 -1.64
CA PRO A 270 7.86 21.95 -1.20
C PRO A 270 8.16 21.20 0.10
N GLY A 271 9.31 20.54 0.14
CA GLY A 271 9.66 19.53 1.15
C GLY A 271 9.68 18.11 0.57
N ASP A 272 8.78 17.80 -0.38
CA ASP A 272 8.72 16.47 -0.99
C ASP A 272 9.97 16.14 -1.83
N ILE A 273 10.17 14.87 -2.13
CA ILE A 273 11.40 14.36 -2.75
C ILE A 273 11.12 13.49 -3.98
N LEU A 274 11.93 13.68 -5.01
CA LEU A 274 12.16 12.69 -6.07
C LEU A 274 13.24 11.73 -5.56
N LEU A 275 12.88 10.47 -5.32
CA LEU A 275 13.76 9.48 -4.71
C LEU A 275 13.75 8.15 -5.47
N GLU A 276 14.95 7.71 -5.85
CA GLU A 276 15.23 6.37 -6.35
C GLU A 276 16.14 5.65 -5.34
N GLY A 277 15.56 4.71 -4.58
CA GLY A 277 16.28 3.93 -3.58
C GLY A 277 17.18 2.88 -4.23
N GLY A 278 18.47 2.83 -3.86
CA GLY A 278 19.41 1.89 -4.45
C GLY A 278 20.88 2.25 -4.25
N SER A 279 21.77 1.44 -4.81
CA SER A 279 23.21 1.71 -4.89
C SER A 279 23.73 1.36 -6.30
N PRO A 280 23.75 2.32 -7.25
CA PRO A 280 23.41 3.73 -7.07
C PRO A 280 21.90 3.97 -6.89
N GLY A 281 21.58 5.06 -6.23
CA GLY A 281 20.27 5.69 -6.17
C GLY A 281 20.48 7.20 -6.14
N HIS A 282 19.40 7.99 -6.24
CA HIS A 282 19.50 9.45 -6.21
C HIS A 282 18.31 10.10 -5.52
N CYS A 283 18.52 11.31 -4.99
CA CYS A 283 17.52 12.09 -4.27
C CYS A 283 17.59 13.58 -4.67
N VAL A 284 16.44 14.18 -4.95
CA VAL A 284 16.26 15.61 -5.25
C VAL A 284 15.06 16.14 -4.46
N LEU A 285 15.22 17.29 -3.81
CA LEU A 285 14.21 17.99 -3.01
C LEU A 285 13.39 18.96 -3.87
N VAL A 286 12.08 19.03 -3.66
CA VAL A 286 11.25 20.16 -4.09
C VAL A 286 11.50 21.31 -3.11
N ALA A 287 12.29 22.30 -3.53
CA ALA A 287 12.76 23.38 -2.66
C ALA A 287 11.79 24.56 -2.57
N ASP A 288 10.98 24.78 -3.62
CA ASP A 288 10.08 25.94 -3.73
C ASP A 288 8.91 25.64 -4.68
N MET A 289 7.82 26.40 -4.56
CA MET A 289 6.65 26.33 -5.44
C MET A 289 6.03 27.72 -5.66
N ALA A 290 5.61 27.95 -6.90
CA ALA A 290 4.79 29.08 -7.32
C ALA A 290 3.59 28.57 -8.14
N TYR A 291 2.55 29.40 -8.27
CA TYR A 291 1.33 29.09 -9.01
C TYR A 291 0.85 30.32 -9.81
N ASN A 292 0.19 30.10 -10.95
CA ASN A 292 -0.39 31.18 -11.76
C ASN A 292 -1.86 31.48 -11.41
N GLU A 293 -2.48 32.46 -12.07
CA GLU A 293 -3.89 32.82 -11.88
C GLU A 293 -4.88 31.67 -12.18
N GLU A 294 -4.47 30.66 -12.95
CA GLU A 294 -5.24 29.46 -13.28
C GLU A 294 -4.97 28.29 -12.30
N GLY A 295 -4.15 28.50 -11.27
CA GLY A 295 -3.76 27.50 -10.28
C GLY A 295 -2.64 26.55 -10.71
N LYS A 296 -2.13 26.67 -11.94
CA LYS A 296 -1.04 25.83 -12.46
C LYS A 296 0.24 26.05 -11.69
N ARG A 297 0.92 24.97 -11.31
CA ARG A 297 2.09 25.01 -10.43
C ARG A 297 3.40 25.00 -11.20
N CYS A 298 4.42 25.61 -10.62
CA CYS A 298 5.81 25.39 -11.01
C CYS A 298 6.71 25.28 -9.78
N PHE A 299 7.78 24.49 -9.89
CA PHE A 299 8.59 24.04 -8.77
C PHE A 299 10.07 24.39 -8.96
N LEU A 300 10.80 24.71 -7.89
CA LEU A 300 12.26 24.66 -7.89
C LEU A 300 12.72 23.33 -7.30
N LEU A 301 13.68 22.69 -7.97
CA LEU A 301 14.29 21.44 -7.51
C LEU A 301 15.71 21.71 -7.01
N ALA A 302 16.12 21.09 -5.91
CA ALA A 302 17.46 21.22 -5.34
C ALA A 302 18.07 19.88 -4.93
N GLN A 303 19.39 19.73 -5.03
CA GLN A 303 20.07 18.45 -4.76
C GLN A 303 21.45 18.61 -4.13
N GLY A 304 21.88 17.57 -3.42
CA GLY A 304 23.30 17.21 -3.29
C GLY A 304 23.71 16.22 -4.39
N TYR A 305 24.94 15.72 -4.37
CA TYR A 305 25.37 14.71 -5.34
C TYR A 305 26.49 13.79 -4.79
N MET A 306 27.01 12.90 -5.64
CA MET A 306 28.14 12.00 -5.36
C MET A 306 29.31 12.30 -6.31
N PRO A 307 30.54 12.61 -5.84
CA PRO A 307 30.95 12.85 -4.45
C PRO A 307 30.20 13.99 -3.76
N ALA A 308 30.28 14.04 -2.43
CA ALA A 308 29.68 15.11 -1.62
C ALA A 308 30.09 16.51 -2.13
N GLN A 309 29.09 17.36 -2.33
CA GLN A 309 29.23 18.68 -2.95
C GLN A 309 28.12 19.62 -2.48
N ASP A 310 28.28 20.91 -2.72
CA ASP A 310 27.35 21.94 -2.28
C ASP A 310 25.90 21.60 -2.67
N PHE A 311 24.97 21.83 -1.74
CA PHE A 311 23.54 21.78 -2.03
C PHE A 311 23.19 22.94 -2.97
N HIS A 312 22.46 22.67 -4.06
CA HIS A 312 22.24 23.65 -5.13
C HIS A 312 20.86 23.49 -5.78
N VAL A 313 20.30 24.61 -6.26
CA VAL A 313 19.09 24.63 -7.09
C VAL A 313 19.45 24.26 -8.52
N LEU A 314 18.68 23.37 -9.12
CA LEU A 314 18.86 22.87 -10.47
C LEU A 314 18.38 23.87 -11.53
N THR A 315 19.00 23.83 -12.73
CA THR A 315 18.38 24.38 -13.94
C THR A 315 17.28 23.42 -14.44
N ASN A 316 16.32 23.91 -15.23
CA ASN A 316 15.36 23.06 -15.94
C ASN A 316 15.94 22.65 -17.31
N PRO A 317 16.14 21.35 -17.63
CA PRO A 317 16.63 20.92 -18.94
C PRO A 317 15.73 21.30 -20.13
N LEU A 318 14.44 21.57 -19.90
CA LEU A 318 13.51 22.04 -20.93
C LEU A 318 13.66 23.54 -21.20
N HIS A 319 14.00 24.32 -20.17
CA HIS A 319 14.14 25.78 -20.23
C HIS A 319 15.45 26.24 -19.58
N PRO A 320 16.60 26.22 -20.29
CA PRO A 320 17.91 26.47 -19.68
C PRO A 320 18.10 27.85 -19.01
N ASP A 321 17.29 28.84 -19.38
CA ASP A 321 17.28 30.20 -18.79
C ASP A 321 16.25 30.35 -17.64
N ASP A 322 15.52 29.29 -17.29
CA ASP A 322 14.43 29.29 -16.30
C ASP A 322 14.61 28.10 -15.33
N PRO A 323 14.86 28.33 -14.03
CA PRO A 323 15.04 27.24 -13.08
C PRO A 323 13.73 26.55 -12.67
N TRP A 324 12.56 27.09 -13.06
CA TRP A 324 11.27 26.54 -12.68
C TRP A 324 10.85 25.37 -13.56
N TYR A 325 10.34 24.31 -12.91
CA TYR A 325 9.77 23.12 -13.53
C TYR A 325 8.26 23.27 -13.54
N TYR A 326 7.64 23.38 -14.72
CA TYR A 326 6.20 23.58 -14.86
C TYR A 326 5.45 22.25 -14.77
N GLU A 327 4.42 22.20 -13.94
CA GLU A 327 3.52 21.06 -13.74
C GLU A 327 3.02 20.45 -15.05
N GLU A 328 2.61 21.28 -16.01
CA GLU A 328 2.08 20.84 -17.31
C GLU A 328 3.12 20.13 -18.19
N GLU A 329 4.40 20.33 -17.90
CA GLU A 329 5.54 19.73 -18.59
C GLU A 329 6.10 18.51 -17.83
N LEU A 330 5.79 18.38 -16.54
CA LEU A 330 6.19 17.25 -15.69
C LEU A 330 5.40 16.00 -16.06
N ASN A 331 6.00 15.17 -16.92
CA ASN A 331 5.52 13.84 -17.25
C ASN A 331 6.61 12.81 -16.92
N TYR A 332 6.22 11.59 -16.54
CA TYR A 332 7.18 10.54 -16.32
C TYR A 332 7.82 10.05 -17.64
N PRO A 333 9.14 9.79 -17.67
CA PRO A 333 10.07 9.96 -16.55
C PRO A 333 10.53 11.43 -16.40
N ILE A 334 10.49 11.95 -15.17
CA ILE A 334 10.83 13.33 -14.82
C ILE A 334 12.34 13.52 -14.99
N ARG A 335 12.75 14.50 -15.81
CA ARG A 335 14.16 14.73 -16.17
C ARG A 335 14.76 15.88 -15.37
N THR A 336 15.83 15.61 -14.63
CA THR A 336 16.69 16.63 -14.04
C THR A 336 18.02 16.70 -14.81
N PRO A 337 18.89 17.69 -14.58
CA PRO A 337 20.16 17.83 -15.32
C PRO A 337 21.17 16.71 -15.08
N SER A 338 20.94 15.81 -14.11
CA SER A 338 21.88 14.73 -13.76
C SER A 338 21.21 13.39 -13.43
N TRP A 339 19.88 13.33 -13.37
CA TRP A 339 19.15 12.07 -13.16
C TRP A 339 17.82 12.08 -13.91
N THR A 340 17.19 10.92 -14.04
CA THR A 340 15.86 10.78 -14.65
C THR A 340 15.04 9.83 -13.80
N PHE A 341 13.93 10.32 -13.28
CA PHE A 341 13.12 9.65 -12.27
C PHE A 341 11.86 9.04 -12.90
N ASN A 342 11.67 7.74 -12.72
CA ASN A 342 10.52 7.01 -13.25
C ASN A 342 9.26 7.21 -12.40
N GLU A 343 8.11 6.70 -12.86
CA GLU A 343 6.85 6.72 -12.12
C GLU A 343 6.98 6.04 -10.74
N GLY A 344 6.34 6.61 -9.71
CA GLY A 344 6.46 6.14 -8.32
C GLY A 344 7.74 6.58 -7.58
N SER A 345 8.54 7.48 -8.17
CA SER A 345 9.72 8.10 -7.54
C SER A 345 9.39 9.27 -6.62
N LEU A 346 8.22 9.89 -6.75
CA LEU A 346 7.79 10.99 -5.87
C LEU A 346 7.39 10.44 -4.51
N ARG A 347 7.95 11.05 -3.45
CA ARG A 347 7.74 10.63 -2.07
C ARG A 347 7.68 11.79 -1.08
N ARG A 348 7.02 11.54 0.05
CA ARG A 348 6.96 12.39 1.24
C ARG A 348 7.56 11.63 2.43
N TRP A 349 8.35 12.31 3.26
CA TRP A 349 8.99 11.68 4.41
C TRP A 349 7.98 11.53 5.55
N ALA A 350 7.90 10.32 6.15
CA ALA A 350 6.65 9.80 6.71
C ALA A 350 6.15 10.44 8.04
N GLU A 351 6.91 11.32 8.69
CA GLU A 351 6.50 12.03 9.91
C GLU A 351 6.23 13.53 9.69
N PHE A 352 6.18 14.00 8.44
CA PHE A 352 5.90 15.40 8.14
C PHE A 352 4.39 15.70 8.12
N GLU A 353 3.81 15.83 9.32
CA GLU A 353 2.54 16.55 9.49
C GLU A 353 2.74 18.02 9.07
N LEU A 354 2.30 18.35 7.84
CA LEU A 354 2.09 19.71 7.35
C LEU A 354 0.87 20.37 8.04
N GLU A 355 0.76 20.24 9.36
CA GLU A 355 -0.20 21.03 10.12
C GLU A 355 0.16 22.52 10.00
N GLN A 356 -0.69 23.23 9.26
CA GLN A 356 -0.72 24.70 9.08
C GLN A 356 0.19 25.28 7.99
N TRP A 357 -0.05 24.91 6.72
CA TRP A 357 -0.11 25.94 5.67
C TRP A 357 -1.57 26.27 5.30
N PRO A 358 -2.04 27.53 5.44
CA PRO A 358 -3.42 27.87 5.13
C PRO A 358 -3.64 28.10 3.63
N TYR A 359 -4.39 27.19 3.00
CA TYR A 359 -5.04 27.43 1.70
C TYR A 359 -6.01 28.66 1.73
N LYS A 360 -6.31 29.21 2.91
CA LYS A 360 -7.23 30.34 3.13
C LYS A 360 -6.53 31.71 3.18
N ALA A 361 -6.06 32.27 2.05
CA ALA A 361 -5.75 33.71 1.97
C ALA A 361 -5.61 34.34 0.56
N LEU A 362 -6.58 34.23 -0.36
CA LEU A 362 -6.79 35.25 -1.41
C LEU A 362 -8.30 35.53 -1.65
N PRO A 363 -8.77 36.79 -1.52
CA PRO A 363 -10.19 37.17 -1.73
C PRO A 363 -10.42 37.92 -3.06
N ALA A 364 -11.57 37.83 -3.74
CA ALA A 364 -12.74 37.00 -3.51
C ALA A 364 -13.54 36.80 -4.81
N SER A 365 -14.06 35.60 -5.01
CA SER A 365 -15.36 35.36 -5.66
C SER A 365 -16.28 34.73 -4.61
N THR A 366 -17.58 35.02 -4.65
CA THR A 366 -18.47 34.84 -3.49
C THR A 366 -18.97 33.41 -3.31
N ASP A 367 -18.71 32.91 -2.09
CA ASP A 367 -19.34 31.78 -1.40
C ASP A 367 -19.03 30.33 -1.86
N ALA A 368 -18.65 29.52 -0.85
CA ALA A 368 -18.39 28.07 -0.84
C ALA A 368 -16.94 27.58 -1.14
N ASN A 369 -16.68 26.36 -0.66
CA ASN A 369 -15.41 25.61 -0.62
C ASN A 369 -14.91 25.31 -2.06
N PRO A 370 -13.63 25.53 -2.43
CA PRO A 370 -13.21 25.48 -3.84
C PRO A 370 -12.77 24.10 -4.35
N ASP A 371 -12.51 23.15 -3.44
CA ASP A 371 -12.69 21.73 -3.71
C ASP A 371 -13.41 21.17 -2.50
N ASN A 372 -14.66 20.76 -2.66
CA ASN A 372 -15.44 20.13 -1.57
C ASN A 372 -15.04 18.66 -1.35
N LYS A 373 -13.83 18.30 -1.80
CA LYS A 373 -13.28 16.96 -1.98
C LYS A 373 -12.82 16.38 -0.65
N SER A 374 -13.51 15.33 -0.21
CA SER A 374 -13.14 14.47 0.90
C SER A 374 -12.89 13.07 0.37
N GLU A 375 -11.97 12.31 0.95
CA GLU A 375 -11.61 10.96 0.48
C GLU A 375 -11.56 9.95 1.62
N VAL A 376 -11.89 8.69 1.32
CA VAL A 376 -11.81 7.54 2.22
C VAL A 376 -11.27 6.35 1.43
N THR A 377 -10.20 5.74 1.93
CA THR A 377 -9.62 4.51 1.37
C THR A 377 -10.28 3.28 1.97
N LEU A 378 -10.78 2.39 1.11
CA LEU A 378 -11.37 1.11 1.49
C LEU A 378 -10.51 -0.02 0.95
N LEU A 379 -10.11 -0.92 1.85
CA LEU A 379 -9.44 -2.18 1.51
C LEU A 379 -10.41 -3.34 1.81
N ALA A 380 -10.53 -4.29 0.89
CA ALA A 380 -11.35 -5.48 1.11
C ALA A 380 -10.64 -6.76 0.67
N VAL A 381 -10.76 -7.81 1.47
CA VAL A 381 -10.21 -9.14 1.17
C VAL A 381 -11.31 -10.20 1.12
N GLY A 382 -11.03 -11.28 0.39
CA GLY A 382 -11.94 -12.39 0.15
C GLY A 382 -12.16 -13.33 1.35
N ASP A 383 -12.44 -14.59 1.04
CA ASP A 383 -12.91 -15.59 2.00
C ASP A 383 -11.83 -16.01 3.01
N ASN A 384 -12.02 -15.69 4.30
CA ASN A 384 -11.21 -16.16 5.43
C ASN A 384 -11.74 -17.52 5.95
N LEU A 385 -11.43 -18.56 5.19
CA LEU A 385 -12.05 -19.89 5.26
C LEU A 385 -11.22 -20.85 6.13
N ILE A 386 -11.45 -20.75 7.44
CA ILE A 386 -10.67 -21.40 8.51
C ILE A 386 -10.86 -22.93 8.51
N HIS A 387 -10.07 -23.63 7.70
CA HIS A 387 -9.97 -25.09 7.69
C HIS A 387 -9.34 -25.64 8.98
N ILE A 388 -9.45 -26.96 9.22
CA ILE A 388 -8.93 -27.54 10.48
C ILE A 388 -7.40 -27.44 10.58
N GLU A 389 -6.71 -27.39 9.45
CA GLU A 389 -5.28 -27.13 9.33
C GLU A 389 -4.92 -25.68 9.69
N VAL A 390 -5.80 -24.71 9.36
CA VAL A 390 -5.67 -23.31 9.82
C VAL A 390 -5.86 -23.25 11.33
N VAL A 391 -6.88 -23.92 11.87
CA VAL A 391 -7.08 -24.01 13.34
C VAL A 391 -5.85 -24.59 14.03
N GLN A 392 -5.19 -25.57 13.43
CA GLN A 392 -3.99 -26.20 13.97
C GLN A 392 -2.75 -25.31 13.91
N SER A 393 -2.58 -24.45 12.90
CA SER A 393 -1.37 -23.61 12.75
C SER A 393 -1.17 -22.63 13.92
N GLY A 394 -2.26 -22.11 14.50
CA GLY A 394 -2.20 -21.21 15.66
C GLY A 394 -2.09 -21.89 17.03
N LEU A 395 -2.06 -23.22 17.13
CA LEU A 395 -1.95 -23.94 18.40
C LEU A 395 -0.53 -23.78 18.98
N LYS A 396 -0.40 -23.12 20.13
CA LYS A 396 0.88 -22.95 20.82
C LYS A 396 1.16 -24.12 21.79
N GLU A 397 2.42 -24.29 22.21
CA GLU A 397 2.86 -25.41 23.06
C GLU A 397 2.14 -25.51 24.42
N ASP A 398 1.68 -24.39 24.96
CA ASP A 398 0.93 -24.32 26.23
C ASP A 398 -0.56 -24.67 26.09
N GLY A 399 -1.03 -24.90 24.86
CA GLY A 399 -2.42 -25.16 24.52
C GLY A 399 -3.27 -23.90 24.33
N SER A 400 -2.67 -22.70 24.31
CA SER A 400 -3.33 -21.49 23.82
C SER A 400 -3.41 -21.47 22.29
N TYR A 401 -4.20 -20.54 21.75
CA TYR A 401 -4.29 -20.28 20.32
C TYR A 401 -3.93 -18.81 20.05
N ASN A 402 -3.19 -18.56 18.98
CA ASN A 402 -2.90 -17.22 18.48
C ASN A 402 -2.59 -17.31 16.97
N TYR A 403 -3.14 -16.37 16.21
CA TYR A 403 -3.27 -16.47 14.75
C TYR A 403 -2.72 -15.25 13.99
N ASP A 404 -2.06 -14.31 14.67
CA ASP A 404 -1.53 -13.07 14.06
C ASP A 404 -0.62 -13.37 12.84
N HIS A 405 0.15 -14.45 12.94
CA HIS A 405 1.07 -14.94 11.89
C HIS A 405 0.42 -15.22 10.53
N LEU A 406 -0.90 -15.41 10.48
CA LEU A 406 -1.64 -15.59 9.23
C LEU A 406 -1.67 -14.31 8.38
N TYR A 407 -1.49 -13.15 9.02
CA TYR A 407 -1.74 -11.83 8.44
C TYR A 407 -0.54 -10.87 8.50
N ASP A 408 0.54 -11.23 9.21
CA ASP A 408 1.71 -10.35 9.44
C ASP A 408 2.30 -9.73 8.15
N GLU A 409 2.38 -10.50 7.07
CA GLU A 409 3.05 -10.13 5.80
C GLU A 409 2.24 -9.12 4.94
N ILE A 410 0.98 -8.88 5.28
CA ILE A 410 0.05 -7.94 4.61
C ILE A 410 -0.59 -6.95 5.59
N LYS A 411 -0.17 -7.00 6.86
CA LYS A 411 -0.72 -6.18 7.94
C LYS A 411 -0.56 -4.69 7.67
N ASP A 412 0.59 -4.29 7.14
CA ASP A 412 0.86 -2.89 6.83
C ASP A 412 -0.06 -2.36 5.72
N ASP A 413 -0.42 -3.18 4.72
CA ASP A 413 -1.40 -2.80 3.69
C ASP A 413 -2.81 -2.67 4.29
N ILE A 414 -3.19 -3.55 5.22
CA ILE A 414 -4.50 -3.51 5.92
C ILE A 414 -4.60 -2.26 6.80
N MET A 415 -3.58 -2.01 7.64
CA MET A 415 -3.55 -0.87 8.57
C MET A 415 -3.41 0.50 7.89
N ALA A 416 -3.02 0.54 6.61
CA ALA A 416 -2.93 1.78 5.83
C ALA A 416 -4.27 2.27 5.28
N ALA A 417 -5.34 1.46 5.32
CA ALA A 417 -6.67 1.85 4.86
C ALA A 417 -7.48 2.59 5.94
N ASP A 418 -8.33 3.54 5.54
CA ASP A 418 -9.28 4.20 6.45
C ASP A 418 -10.39 3.26 6.95
N ILE A 419 -10.69 2.23 6.14
CA ILE A 419 -11.66 1.16 6.37
C ILE A 419 -11.14 -0.14 5.76
N ALA A 420 -10.83 -1.14 6.58
CA ALA A 420 -10.47 -2.49 6.14
C ALA A 420 -11.61 -3.50 6.37
N VAL A 421 -11.89 -4.33 5.36
CA VAL A 421 -13.01 -5.29 5.32
C VAL A 421 -12.55 -6.71 5.05
N VAL A 422 -13.06 -7.70 5.81
CA VAL A 422 -12.76 -9.13 5.62
C VAL A 422 -14.03 -9.99 5.60
N ASN A 423 -14.12 -10.93 4.65
CA ASN A 423 -15.18 -11.94 4.68
C ASN A 423 -14.82 -13.10 5.62
N GLN A 424 -15.28 -13.04 6.88
CA GLN A 424 -15.13 -14.12 7.85
C GLN A 424 -16.14 -15.24 7.58
N GLU A 425 -15.82 -16.06 6.58
CA GLU A 425 -16.76 -17.04 6.04
C GLU A 425 -17.21 -18.10 7.06
N THR A 426 -16.33 -18.47 7.99
CA THR A 426 -16.59 -19.52 8.99
C THR A 426 -16.98 -18.95 10.34
N ILE A 427 -17.98 -19.55 10.97
CA ILE A 427 -18.57 -19.04 12.23
C ILE A 427 -17.59 -19.18 13.41
N LEU A 428 -17.40 -18.09 14.18
CA LEU A 428 -16.53 -18.04 15.36
C LEU A 428 -17.26 -18.61 16.60
N GLY A 429 -17.63 -19.89 16.52
CA GLY A 429 -18.41 -20.53 17.59
C GLY A 429 -17.61 -20.87 18.86
N GLY A 430 -16.28 -20.78 18.83
CA GLY A 430 -15.42 -20.96 20.01
C GLY A 430 -15.35 -22.41 20.54
N ARG A 431 -14.50 -22.64 21.55
CA ARG A 431 -14.14 -23.99 22.07
C ARG A 431 -15.31 -24.83 22.61
N ASP A 432 -16.39 -24.19 23.08
CA ASP A 432 -17.56 -24.89 23.63
C ASP A 432 -18.32 -25.69 22.57
N LEU A 433 -18.14 -25.29 21.30
CA LEU A 433 -18.48 -26.07 20.13
C LEU A 433 -17.17 -26.72 19.64
N THR A 434 -17.16 -28.01 19.33
CA THR A 434 -15.92 -28.67 18.91
C THR A 434 -15.41 -28.05 17.60
N TYR A 435 -14.15 -27.59 17.57
CA TYR A 435 -13.50 -27.08 16.36
C TYR A 435 -13.49 -28.14 15.25
N SER A 436 -13.79 -27.69 14.03
CA SER A 436 -13.90 -28.56 12.86
C SER A 436 -13.79 -27.75 11.58
N GLY A 437 -13.22 -28.35 10.52
CA GLY A 437 -13.25 -27.79 9.17
C GLY A 437 -14.43 -28.31 8.35
N TYR A 438 -14.25 -28.35 7.03
CA TYR A 438 -15.22 -28.86 6.05
C TYR A 438 -15.76 -30.26 6.43
N PRO A 439 -17.07 -30.54 6.25
CA PRO A 439 -18.10 -29.70 5.62
C PRO A 439 -18.90 -28.80 6.58
N ALA A 440 -18.58 -28.78 7.88
CA ALA A 440 -19.35 -28.06 8.88
C ALA A 440 -18.38 -27.35 9.85
N PHE A 441 -18.01 -26.12 9.51
CA PHE A 441 -16.93 -25.37 10.14
C PHE A 441 -17.31 -24.85 11.53
N ASN A 442 -16.33 -24.85 12.45
CA ASN A 442 -16.39 -24.10 13.70
C ASN A 442 -15.01 -23.54 14.03
N SER A 443 -14.93 -22.23 14.09
CA SER A 443 -13.66 -21.51 14.18
C SER A 443 -13.39 -21.01 15.61
N PRO A 444 -12.11 -20.94 16.01
CA PRO A 444 -11.67 -20.27 17.22
C PRO A 444 -12.08 -18.80 17.26
N THR A 445 -12.47 -18.31 18.43
CA THR A 445 -12.69 -16.87 18.64
C THR A 445 -11.40 -16.08 18.51
N GLU A 446 -10.26 -16.71 18.79
CA GLU A 446 -8.92 -16.15 18.66
C GLU A 446 -8.53 -15.80 17.21
N ILE A 447 -9.29 -16.26 16.20
CA ILE A 447 -9.18 -15.75 14.81
C ILE A 447 -9.67 -14.30 14.75
N GLY A 448 -10.75 -13.96 15.46
CA GLY A 448 -11.25 -12.59 15.57
C GLY A 448 -10.23 -11.66 16.23
N ASP A 449 -9.51 -12.14 17.25
CA ASP A 449 -8.45 -11.38 17.91
C ASP A 449 -7.35 -11.02 16.90
N ALA A 450 -6.97 -11.98 16.04
CA ALA A 450 -5.97 -11.76 14.98
C ALA A 450 -6.46 -10.83 13.86
N LEU A 451 -7.76 -10.85 13.51
CA LEU A 451 -8.33 -9.88 12.56
C LEU A 451 -8.28 -8.44 13.11
N ILE A 452 -8.58 -8.26 14.40
CA ILE A 452 -8.45 -6.96 15.08
C ILE A 452 -6.98 -6.52 15.11
N ASN A 453 -6.06 -7.44 15.47
CA ASN A 453 -4.62 -7.17 15.51
C ASN A 453 -4.02 -6.86 14.13
N ALA A 454 -4.64 -7.34 13.04
CA ALA A 454 -4.26 -7.02 11.67
C ALA A 454 -4.80 -5.67 11.17
N GLY A 455 -5.79 -5.08 11.86
CA GLY A 455 -6.35 -3.77 11.54
C GLY A 455 -7.68 -3.78 10.78
N PHE A 456 -8.43 -4.89 10.76
CA PHE A 456 -9.76 -4.90 10.12
C PHE A 456 -10.82 -4.15 10.95
N ASP A 457 -11.58 -3.25 10.32
CA ASP A 457 -12.70 -2.52 10.94
C ASP A 457 -14.06 -3.21 10.73
N VAL A 458 -14.22 -3.95 9.63
CA VAL A 458 -15.50 -4.51 9.17
C VAL A 458 -15.38 -6.00 8.92
N VAL A 459 -16.27 -6.79 9.53
CA VAL A 459 -16.27 -8.25 9.42
C VAL A 459 -17.61 -8.76 8.91
N LEU A 460 -17.57 -9.43 7.77
CA LEU A 460 -18.74 -9.98 7.09
C LEU A 460 -19.00 -11.43 7.54
N HIS A 461 -20.27 -11.76 7.80
CA HIS A 461 -20.67 -13.08 8.33
C HIS A 461 -21.89 -13.70 7.65
N ALA A 462 -22.56 -13.04 6.69
CA ALA A 462 -23.56 -13.70 5.86
C ALA A 462 -22.86 -14.50 4.76
N THR A 463 -22.71 -15.80 4.99
CA THR A 463 -22.11 -16.78 4.09
C THR A 463 -22.91 -18.08 4.08
N ASN A 464 -22.59 -19.02 3.19
CA ASN A 464 -23.21 -20.34 3.22
C ASN A 464 -22.88 -21.14 4.51
N HIS A 465 -21.79 -20.80 5.19
CA HIS A 465 -21.27 -21.45 6.39
C HIS A 465 -21.75 -20.84 7.73
N THR A 466 -22.52 -19.74 7.71
CA THR A 466 -23.04 -19.07 8.93
C THR A 466 -23.77 -20.01 9.91
N LEU A 467 -24.51 -21.01 9.40
CA LEU A 467 -25.30 -21.95 10.22
C LEU A 467 -24.66 -23.33 10.45
N ASP A 468 -23.37 -23.51 10.20
CA ASP A 468 -22.69 -24.81 10.34
C ASP A 468 -22.72 -25.38 11.78
N LYS A 469 -22.90 -24.53 12.80
CA LYS A 469 -23.17 -24.92 14.19
C LYS A 469 -24.57 -24.51 14.67
N GLY A 470 -25.47 -24.25 13.73
CA GLY A 470 -26.82 -23.74 13.98
C GLY A 470 -26.84 -22.43 14.76
N LEU A 471 -27.96 -22.16 15.42
CA LEU A 471 -28.19 -20.93 16.19
C LEU A 471 -27.10 -20.67 17.25
N GLN A 472 -26.57 -21.71 17.91
CA GLN A 472 -25.58 -21.51 18.97
C GLN A 472 -24.25 -20.97 18.43
N GLY A 473 -23.82 -21.38 17.22
CA GLY A 473 -22.63 -20.82 16.58
C GLY A 473 -22.76 -19.32 16.32
N VAL A 474 -23.89 -18.91 15.73
CA VAL A 474 -24.18 -17.49 15.46
C VAL A 474 -24.26 -16.67 16.74
N LEU A 475 -24.93 -17.19 17.79
CA LEU A 475 -24.99 -16.51 19.09
C LEU A 475 -23.60 -16.40 19.73
N ASN A 476 -22.77 -17.45 19.69
CA ASN A 476 -21.40 -17.39 20.21
C ASN A 476 -20.53 -16.37 19.45
N THR A 477 -20.71 -16.25 18.13
CA THR A 477 -19.99 -15.25 17.30
C THR A 477 -20.43 -13.83 17.64
N LEU A 478 -21.73 -13.60 17.78
CA LEU A 478 -22.25 -12.31 18.24
C LEU A 478 -21.77 -12.01 19.68
N ASP A 479 -21.78 -12.98 20.60
CA ASP A 479 -21.33 -12.85 21.99
C ASP A 479 -19.80 -12.66 22.10
N TYR A 480 -19.06 -12.97 21.04
CA TYR A 480 -17.67 -12.58 20.87
C TYR A 480 -17.56 -11.11 20.43
N TRP A 481 -18.19 -10.73 19.32
CA TRP A 481 -18.09 -9.36 18.79
C TRP A 481 -18.73 -8.28 19.65
N ASP A 482 -19.72 -8.58 20.49
CA ASP A 482 -20.25 -7.66 21.51
C ASP A 482 -19.16 -7.12 22.48
N LYS A 483 -18.00 -7.79 22.57
CA LYS A 483 -16.84 -7.36 23.36
C LYS A 483 -15.91 -6.39 22.61
N HIS A 484 -16.12 -6.26 21.31
CA HIS A 484 -15.32 -5.50 20.35
C HIS A 484 -16.21 -4.49 19.61
N PRO A 485 -16.81 -3.51 20.32
CA PRO A 485 -17.72 -2.51 19.72
C PRO A 485 -17.04 -1.59 18.70
N GLU A 486 -15.70 -1.61 18.61
CA GLU A 486 -14.92 -1.02 17.54
C GLU A 486 -15.13 -1.69 16.17
N ILE A 487 -15.56 -2.95 16.13
CA ILE A 487 -15.75 -3.73 14.90
C ILE A 487 -17.18 -3.65 14.39
N THR A 488 -17.33 -3.31 13.11
CA THR A 488 -18.62 -3.35 12.40
C THR A 488 -18.89 -4.75 11.88
N VAL A 489 -19.79 -5.48 12.55
CA VAL A 489 -20.24 -6.81 12.12
C VAL A 489 -21.43 -6.72 11.17
N LEU A 490 -21.33 -7.36 10.01
CA LEU A 490 -22.38 -7.37 8.99
C LEU A 490 -22.91 -8.78 8.69
N GLY A 491 -24.17 -8.85 8.27
CA GLY A 491 -24.79 -10.07 7.73
C GLY A 491 -25.50 -10.97 8.74
N ILE A 492 -25.20 -10.86 10.04
CA ILE A 492 -25.87 -11.60 11.13
C ILE A 492 -26.45 -10.66 12.19
N ASN A 493 -27.61 -11.00 12.77
CA ASN A 493 -28.37 -10.07 13.61
C ASN A 493 -28.93 -10.72 14.88
N ARG A 494 -28.83 -10.04 16.03
CA ARG A 494 -29.42 -10.47 17.31
C ARG A 494 -30.95 -10.31 17.34
N SER A 495 -31.46 -9.29 16.67
CA SER A 495 -32.87 -8.92 16.67
C SER A 495 -33.34 -8.44 15.28
N GLY A 496 -34.66 -8.33 15.11
CA GLY A 496 -35.23 -7.66 13.92
C GLY A 496 -34.95 -6.15 13.87
N GLU A 497 -34.63 -5.52 15.00
CA GLU A 497 -34.21 -4.11 15.02
C GLU A 497 -32.79 -3.95 14.48
N ASP A 498 -31.87 -4.83 14.87
CA ASP A 498 -30.50 -4.88 14.33
C ASP A 498 -30.51 -5.13 12.82
N ARG A 499 -31.30 -6.11 12.37
CA ARG A 499 -31.51 -6.42 10.94
C ARG A 499 -31.96 -5.16 10.18
N ASN A 500 -32.90 -4.40 10.74
CA ASN A 500 -33.47 -3.23 10.08
C ASN A 500 -32.58 -1.97 10.18
N ARG A 501 -31.43 -2.04 10.86
CA ARG A 501 -30.43 -0.96 10.92
C ARG A 501 -29.46 -1.12 9.75
N ILE A 502 -29.36 -0.10 8.89
CA ILE A 502 -28.27 -0.04 7.91
C ILE A 502 -27.00 0.32 8.68
N ALA A 503 -25.94 -0.47 8.49
CA ALA A 503 -24.63 -0.10 9.01
C ALA A 503 -24.07 1.03 8.13
N ILE A 504 -23.77 2.15 8.76
CA ILE A 504 -23.20 3.33 8.10
C ILE A 504 -21.94 3.71 8.87
N ILE A 505 -20.80 3.68 8.19
CA ILE A 505 -19.53 4.20 8.70
C ILE A 505 -19.39 5.62 8.15
N GLU A 506 -19.09 6.59 9.03
CA GLU A 506 -18.78 7.96 8.62
C GLU A 506 -17.29 8.21 8.82
N LYS A 507 -16.57 8.42 7.72
CA LYS A 507 -15.14 8.77 7.69
C LYS A 507 -14.96 9.96 6.77
N ASN A 508 -14.15 10.93 7.20
CA ASN A 508 -13.83 12.15 6.45
C ASN A 508 -15.08 12.86 5.86
N GLY A 509 -16.21 12.87 6.59
CA GLY A 509 -17.46 13.47 6.14
C GLY A 509 -18.21 12.73 5.02
N ILE A 510 -17.77 11.52 4.65
CA ILE A 510 -18.46 10.58 3.75
C ILE A 510 -19.17 9.53 4.59
N ARG A 511 -20.49 9.42 4.42
CA ARG A 511 -21.30 8.35 5.03
C ARG A 511 -21.39 7.18 4.08
N ILE A 512 -20.85 6.03 4.46
CA ILE A 512 -20.76 4.83 3.63
C ILE A 512 -21.68 3.76 4.23
N ALA A 513 -22.77 3.45 3.54
CA ALA A 513 -23.65 2.33 3.90
C ALA A 513 -23.06 1.00 3.42
N MET A 514 -23.05 -0.01 4.29
CA MET A 514 -22.48 -1.32 4.00
C MET A 514 -23.47 -2.43 4.29
N LEU A 515 -23.70 -3.30 3.30
CA LEU A 515 -24.71 -4.36 3.38
C LEU A 515 -24.10 -5.70 2.93
N ASN A 516 -24.27 -6.76 3.72
CA ASN A 516 -23.75 -8.10 3.43
C ASN A 516 -24.89 -9.13 3.42
N TYR A 517 -24.86 -10.02 2.42
CA TYR A 517 -25.91 -11.00 2.12
C TYR A 517 -25.32 -12.30 1.59
N THR A 518 -26.01 -13.43 1.80
CA THR A 518 -25.63 -14.73 1.21
C THR A 518 -26.72 -15.36 0.35
N TYR A 519 -26.32 -16.12 -0.66
CA TYR A 519 -27.22 -16.88 -1.53
C TYR A 519 -27.93 -18.05 -0.83
N GLY A 520 -27.39 -18.56 0.28
CA GLY A 520 -27.84 -19.81 0.88
C GLY A 520 -27.12 -20.12 2.19
N LEU A 521 -27.42 -21.29 2.78
CA LEU A 521 -26.93 -21.70 4.11
C LEU A 521 -26.62 -23.22 4.13
N ASN A 522 -26.03 -23.76 3.06
CA ASN A 522 -25.66 -25.19 2.93
C ASN A 522 -26.79 -26.20 3.28
N GLY A 523 -28.05 -25.81 3.09
CA GLY A 523 -29.24 -26.62 3.41
C GLY A 523 -29.78 -26.49 4.83
N TYR A 524 -29.10 -25.75 5.71
CA TYR A 524 -29.65 -25.32 7.01
C TYR A 524 -30.79 -24.31 6.82
N LYS A 525 -31.67 -24.24 7.81
CA LYS A 525 -32.79 -23.28 7.85
C LYS A 525 -32.61 -22.29 8.97
N ILE A 526 -32.88 -21.03 8.70
CA ILE A 526 -33.04 -20.00 9.72
C ILE A 526 -34.20 -20.40 10.66
N PRO A 527 -34.06 -20.29 12.00
CA PRO A 527 -35.15 -20.58 12.93
C PRO A 527 -36.39 -19.70 12.67
N GLU A 528 -37.58 -20.30 12.66
CA GLU A 528 -38.84 -19.61 12.35
C GLU A 528 -39.18 -18.47 13.33
N ASP A 529 -38.68 -18.54 14.58
CA ASP A 529 -38.81 -17.48 15.59
C ASP A 529 -37.79 -16.34 15.41
N ARG A 530 -36.81 -16.49 14.51
CA ARG A 530 -35.70 -15.55 14.27
C ARG A 530 -35.40 -15.36 12.78
N PRO A 531 -36.40 -15.00 11.94
CA PRO A 531 -36.21 -14.84 10.49
C PRO A 531 -35.17 -13.78 10.11
N TYR A 532 -34.82 -12.90 11.05
CA TYR A 532 -33.83 -11.85 10.93
C TYR A 532 -32.37 -12.31 11.11
N LEU A 533 -32.12 -13.56 11.54
CA LEU A 533 -30.81 -14.00 12.06
C LEU A 533 -29.65 -13.85 11.07
N VAL A 534 -29.90 -14.09 9.77
CA VAL A 534 -28.91 -14.00 8.70
C VAL A 534 -29.53 -13.28 7.50
N ASN A 535 -28.78 -12.37 6.89
CA ASN A 535 -29.19 -11.65 5.69
C ASN A 535 -29.04 -12.53 4.45
N LEU A 536 -30.15 -12.89 3.81
CA LEU A 536 -30.16 -13.65 2.54
C LEU A 536 -30.30 -12.71 1.34
N LEU A 537 -29.87 -13.17 0.15
CA LEU A 537 -30.10 -12.53 -1.15
C LEU A 537 -31.58 -12.65 -1.58
N ASP A 538 -32.47 -12.02 -0.81
CA ASP A 538 -33.90 -11.88 -1.07
C ASP A 538 -34.17 -10.50 -1.70
N LYS A 539 -34.73 -10.47 -2.93
CA LYS A 539 -34.86 -9.21 -3.69
C LYS A 539 -35.81 -8.20 -3.02
N ASP A 540 -36.90 -8.65 -2.40
CA ASP A 540 -37.87 -7.74 -1.78
C ASP A 540 -37.27 -7.06 -0.54
N LEU A 541 -36.49 -7.82 0.24
CA LEU A 541 -35.76 -7.28 1.39
C LEU A 541 -34.60 -6.36 0.96
N MET A 542 -33.78 -6.81 0.01
CA MET A 542 -32.66 -6.00 -0.51
C MET A 542 -33.15 -4.69 -1.14
N GLU A 543 -34.28 -4.68 -1.85
CA GLU A 543 -34.85 -3.44 -2.40
C GLU A 543 -35.21 -2.44 -1.31
N ALA A 544 -35.81 -2.89 -0.21
CA ALA A 544 -36.14 -2.04 0.93
C ALA A 544 -34.87 -1.51 1.63
N ASP A 545 -33.86 -2.35 1.82
CA ASP A 545 -32.60 -1.99 2.46
C ASP A 545 -31.79 -1.00 1.64
N LEU A 546 -31.65 -1.24 0.32
CA LEU A 546 -30.87 -0.39 -0.57
C LEU A 546 -31.52 0.99 -0.75
N LYS A 547 -32.85 1.06 -0.83
CA LYS A 547 -33.58 2.34 -0.81
C LYS A 547 -33.37 3.10 0.49
N LYS A 548 -33.34 2.40 1.63
CA LYS A 548 -33.04 3.01 2.93
C LYS A 548 -31.59 3.52 2.98
N ALA A 549 -30.62 2.65 2.67
CA ALA A 549 -29.20 2.96 2.60
C ALA A 549 -28.92 4.19 1.71
N ARG A 550 -29.48 4.22 0.49
CA ARG A 550 -29.33 5.32 -0.46
C ARG A 550 -29.92 6.65 0.04
N SER A 551 -30.90 6.60 0.93
CA SER A 551 -31.49 7.79 1.58
C SER A 551 -30.76 8.25 2.84
N GLU A 552 -30.01 7.36 3.49
CA GLU A 552 -29.32 7.60 4.76
C GLU A 552 -27.81 7.83 4.59
N ALA A 553 -27.21 7.44 3.47
CA ALA A 553 -25.77 7.50 3.20
C ALA A 553 -25.41 8.20 1.87
N ASP A 554 -24.13 8.54 1.72
CA ASP A 554 -23.54 9.22 0.56
C ASP A 554 -22.95 8.23 -0.46
N PHE A 555 -22.53 7.04 0.00
CA PHE A 555 -22.04 5.94 -0.84
C PHE A 555 -22.63 4.61 -0.36
N VAL A 556 -22.92 3.67 -1.27
CA VAL A 556 -23.52 2.36 -0.93
C VAL A 556 -22.65 1.20 -1.43
N VAL A 557 -22.19 0.37 -0.50
CA VAL A 557 -21.39 -0.84 -0.74
C VAL A 557 -22.21 -2.10 -0.44
N VAL A 558 -22.20 -3.06 -1.37
CA VAL A 558 -22.82 -4.37 -1.18
C VAL A 558 -21.77 -5.48 -1.27
N PHE A 559 -21.80 -6.36 -0.27
CA PHE A 559 -20.93 -7.53 -0.15
C PHE A 559 -21.74 -8.83 -0.31
N PRO A 560 -22.00 -9.29 -1.56
CA PRO A 560 -22.75 -10.51 -1.80
C PRO A 560 -21.84 -11.75 -1.79
N HIS A 561 -22.15 -12.70 -0.92
CA HIS A 561 -21.56 -14.04 -0.93
C HIS A 561 -22.38 -14.92 -1.89
N TRP A 562 -21.86 -15.19 -3.09
CA TRP A 562 -22.68 -15.57 -4.26
C TRP A 562 -21.95 -16.31 -5.40
N GLY A 563 -22.70 -16.73 -6.42
CA GLY A 563 -22.13 -17.29 -7.64
C GLY A 563 -21.89 -18.80 -7.58
N THR A 564 -20.92 -19.28 -8.36
CA THR A 564 -20.62 -20.70 -8.51
C THR A 564 -19.18 -20.97 -8.08
N GLU A 565 -18.99 -21.87 -7.10
CA GLU A 565 -17.67 -22.33 -6.67
C GLU A 565 -16.76 -22.69 -7.86
N TYR A 566 -15.53 -22.17 -7.81
CA TYR A 566 -14.41 -22.44 -8.72
C TYR A 566 -14.64 -22.05 -10.18
N SER A 567 -15.65 -21.22 -10.46
CA SER A 567 -15.87 -20.64 -11.77
C SER A 567 -15.18 -19.29 -11.88
N TYR A 568 -14.26 -19.14 -12.84
CA TYR A 568 -13.63 -17.84 -13.15
C TYR A 568 -14.58 -16.85 -13.86
N GLU A 569 -15.72 -17.32 -14.37
CA GLU A 569 -16.67 -16.49 -15.11
C GLU A 569 -17.91 -16.17 -14.26
N PRO A 570 -18.36 -14.91 -14.19
CA PRO A 570 -19.56 -14.56 -13.44
C PRO A 570 -20.82 -15.26 -13.97
N SER A 571 -21.53 -15.93 -13.07
CA SER A 571 -22.76 -16.65 -13.36
C SER A 571 -23.90 -15.72 -13.78
N LYS A 572 -24.91 -16.27 -14.48
CA LYS A 572 -26.11 -15.52 -14.90
C LYS A 572 -26.81 -14.83 -13.73
N SER A 573 -26.91 -15.49 -12.58
CA SER A 573 -27.51 -14.95 -11.36
C SER A 573 -26.69 -13.83 -10.71
N GLN A 574 -25.35 -13.86 -10.83
CA GLN A 574 -24.53 -12.72 -10.40
C GLN A 574 -24.82 -11.51 -11.27
N LYS A 575 -24.85 -11.67 -12.60
CA LYS A 575 -25.16 -10.57 -13.54
C LYS A 575 -26.57 -9.99 -13.34
N GLU A 576 -27.58 -10.84 -13.12
CA GLU A 576 -28.96 -10.42 -12.79
C GLU A 576 -29.11 -9.73 -11.42
N LEU A 577 -28.17 -9.93 -10.50
CA LEU A 577 -28.12 -9.22 -9.22
C LEU A 577 -27.31 -7.93 -9.33
N VAL A 578 -26.24 -7.91 -10.13
CA VAL A 578 -25.50 -6.71 -10.51
C VAL A 578 -26.43 -5.70 -11.21
N GLU A 579 -27.20 -6.13 -12.21
CA GLU A 579 -28.22 -5.28 -12.85
C GLU A 579 -29.23 -4.72 -11.83
N PHE A 580 -29.68 -5.54 -10.88
CA PHE A 580 -30.61 -5.12 -9.82
C PHE A 580 -30.00 -4.15 -8.79
N PHE A 581 -28.73 -4.35 -8.40
CA PHE A 581 -28.01 -3.42 -7.55
C PHE A 581 -27.75 -2.08 -8.25
N TYR A 582 -27.45 -2.15 -9.55
CA TYR A 582 -27.28 -0.98 -10.40
C TYR A 582 -28.55 -0.13 -10.48
N GLU A 583 -29.71 -0.75 -10.77
CA GLU A 583 -31.03 -0.07 -10.79
C GLU A 583 -31.41 0.58 -9.45
N LEU A 584 -30.80 0.17 -8.34
CA LEU A 584 -31.05 0.70 -6.99
C LEU A 584 -29.98 1.72 -6.52
N GLY A 585 -29.02 2.08 -7.36
CA GLY A 585 -28.00 3.10 -7.05
C GLY A 585 -26.95 2.62 -6.04
N VAL A 586 -26.54 1.35 -6.15
CA VAL A 586 -25.33 0.83 -5.50
C VAL A 586 -24.11 1.34 -6.25
N ASP A 587 -23.06 1.72 -5.50
CA ASP A 587 -21.87 2.35 -6.07
C ASP A 587 -20.67 1.37 -6.14
N LEU A 588 -20.63 0.39 -5.23
CA LEU A 588 -19.58 -0.62 -5.15
C LEU A 588 -20.15 -2.01 -4.77
N VAL A 589 -19.75 -3.04 -5.50
CA VAL A 589 -20.08 -4.44 -5.22
C VAL A 589 -18.78 -5.24 -5.06
N ILE A 590 -18.61 -5.91 -3.92
CA ILE A 590 -17.45 -6.78 -3.65
C ILE A 590 -17.94 -8.18 -3.25
N GLY A 591 -17.91 -9.09 -4.21
CA GLY A 591 -18.37 -10.46 -4.05
C GLY A 591 -17.31 -11.41 -3.49
N THR A 592 -17.78 -12.46 -2.82
CA THR A 592 -16.99 -13.64 -2.43
C THR A 592 -17.84 -14.92 -2.60
N HIS A 593 -17.34 -16.10 -2.18
CA HIS A 593 -17.87 -17.48 -2.36
C HIS A 593 -17.25 -18.33 -3.49
N PRO A 594 -16.92 -17.81 -4.70
CA PRO A 594 -16.36 -18.67 -5.74
C PRO A 594 -15.00 -19.30 -5.39
N HIS A 595 -14.34 -18.88 -4.30
CA HIS A 595 -13.02 -19.36 -3.84
C HIS A 595 -11.88 -19.21 -4.87
N VAL A 596 -12.14 -18.52 -5.97
CA VAL A 596 -11.19 -18.12 -7.01
C VAL A 596 -11.51 -16.68 -7.39
N LEU A 597 -10.53 -15.96 -7.91
CA LEU A 597 -10.76 -14.65 -8.52
C LEU A 597 -11.80 -14.74 -9.64
N GLN A 598 -12.62 -13.70 -9.77
CA GLN A 598 -13.43 -13.41 -10.97
C GLN A 598 -13.09 -11.99 -11.46
N PRO A 599 -13.46 -11.61 -12.70
CA PRO A 599 -13.15 -10.29 -13.25
C PRO A 599 -13.64 -9.12 -12.40
N VAL A 600 -13.02 -7.96 -12.65
CA VAL A 600 -13.48 -6.66 -12.15
C VAL A 600 -14.13 -5.90 -13.32
N GLU A 601 -15.33 -5.38 -13.12
CA GLU A 601 -16.14 -4.71 -14.15
C GLU A 601 -16.61 -3.33 -13.65
N LEU A 602 -16.41 -2.29 -14.46
CA LEU A 602 -17.00 -0.97 -14.24
C LEU A 602 -18.25 -0.83 -15.12
N ILE A 603 -19.39 -0.58 -14.50
CA ILE A 603 -20.69 -0.45 -15.16
C ILE A 603 -21.10 1.01 -15.16
N THR A 604 -21.25 1.59 -16.35
CA THR A 604 -21.60 3.01 -16.57
C THR A 604 -22.92 3.12 -17.34
N SER A 605 -23.87 3.93 -16.85
CA SER A 605 -25.10 4.23 -17.61
C SER A 605 -24.91 5.36 -18.61
N GLU A 606 -25.83 5.44 -19.57
CA GLU A 606 -26.04 6.63 -20.40
C GLU A 606 -26.34 7.91 -19.57
N SER A 607 -26.79 7.76 -18.32
CA SER A 607 -26.98 8.84 -17.35
C SER A 607 -25.74 9.19 -16.51
N GLY A 608 -24.62 8.49 -16.68
CA GLY A 608 -23.34 8.81 -16.04
C GLY A 608 -23.13 8.28 -14.61
N HIS A 609 -24.04 7.46 -14.07
CA HIS A 609 -23.77 6.74 -12.81
C HIS A 609 -22.84 5.55 -13.06
N ASN A 610 -21.84 5.40 -12.19
CA ASN A 610 -20.84 4.34 -12.25
C ASN A 610 -21.00 3.41 -11.05
N MET A 611 -20.98 2.09 -11.28
CA MET A 611 -20.87 1.08 -10.24
C MET A 611 -19.68 0.17 -10.55
N LEU A 612 -18.79 -0.01 -9.57
CA LEU A 612 -17.66 -0.94 -9.69
C LEU A 612 -18.03 -2.30 -9.10
N VAL A 613 -17.68 -3.38 -9.79
CA VAL A 613 -18.00 -4.75 -9.41
C VAL A 613 -16.73 -5.61 -9.39
N TYR A 614 -16.33 -6.02 -8.19
CA TYR A 614 -15.41 -7.15 -8.01
C TYR A 614 -16.27 -8.40 -7.85
N TYR A 615 -16.40 -9.24 -8.89
CA TYR A 615 -17.35 -10.36 -8.84
C TYR A 615 -16.98 -11.44 -7.80
N SER A 616 -15.68 -11.65 -7.58
CA SER A 616 -15.13 -12.53 -6.55
C SER A 616 -13.68 -12.13 -6.24
N LEU A 617 -13.38 -11.88 -4.96
CA LEU A 617 -12.00 -11.75 -4.46
C LEU A 617 -11.31 -13.10 -4.21
N GLY A 618 -12.00 -14.23 -4.39
CA GLY A 618 -11.47 -15.57 -4.08
C GLY A 618 -11.21 -15.78 -2.59
N ASN A 619 -10.32 -16.72 -2.26
CA ASN A 619 -9.92 -16.96 -0.87
C ASN A 619 -8.90 -15.93 -0.41
N PHE A 620 -9.15 -15.30 0.73
CA PHE A 620 -8.11 -14.58 1.48
C PHE A 620 -7.17 -15.59 2.16
N LEU A 621 -7.77 -16.58 2.82
CA LEU A 621 -7.08 -17.65 3.54
C LEU A 621 -7.87 -18.95 3.42
N SER A 622 -7.25 -20.05 2.98
CA SER A 622 -7.87 -21.37 3.05
C SER A 622 -6.87 -22.53 3.12
N TYR A 623 -7.37 -23.75 3.34
CA TYR A 623 -6.65 -25.00 3.07
C TYR A 623 -7.39 -25.83 1.99
N GLN A 624 -8.00 -25.15 1.01
CA GLN A 624 -8.64 -25.84 -0.10
C GLN A 624 -7.60 -26.43 -1.06
N LYS A 625 -8.01 -27.44 -1.83
CA LYS A 625 -7.16 -28.11 -2.82
C LYS A 625 -6.99 -27.27 -4.09
N GLU A 626 -5.98 -27.58 -4.89
CA GLU A 626 -5.65 -26.92 -6.17
C GLU A 626 -5.12 -25.48 -6.04
N ALA A 627 -4.07 -25.17 -6.80
CA ALA A 627 -3.40 -23.86 -6.81
C ALA A 627 -4.35 -22.68 -7.07
N ALA A 628 -5.36 -22.87 -7.92
CA ALA A 628 -6.41 -21.89 -8.22
C ALA A 628 -7.09 -21.30 -6.98
N ARG A 629 -7.21 -22.09 -5.90
CA ARG A 629 -7.92 -21.72 -4.67
C ARG A 629 -7.01 -21.09 -3.62
N MET A 630 -5.71 -21.03 -3.89
CA MET A 630 -4.73 -20.30 -3.08
C MET A 630 -4.56 -18.85 -3.59
N LEU A 631 -5.00 -18.56 -4.81
CA LEU A 631 -4.98 -17.23 -5.41
C LEU A 631 -6.26 -16.45 -5.05
N GLY A 632 -6.08 -15.38 -4.30
CA GLY A 632 -7.12 -14.40 -3.98
C GLY A 632 -6.75 -12.99 -4.46
N GLY A 633 -7.53 -12.02 -4.00
CA GLY A 633 -7.29 -10.61 -4.25
C GLY A 633 -7.62 -9.73 -3.04
N MET A 634 -6.85 -8.67 -2.92
CA MET A 634 -7.05 -7.56 -2.00
C MET A 634 -7.47 -6.35 -2.85
N ALA A 635 -8.75 -5.99 -2.78
CA ALA A 635 -9.28 -4.83 -3.50
C ALA A 635 -8.94 -3.55 -2.76
N HIS A 636 -8.52 -2.53 -3.49
CA HIS A 636 -8.29 -1.18 -2.98
C HIS A 636 -9.20 -0.21 -3.73
N VAL A 637 -9.94 0.63 -3.01
CA VAL A 637 -10.90 1.59 -3.58
C VAL A 637 -10.78 2.92 -2.84
N THR A 638 -10.53 4.02 -3.56
CA THR A 638 -10.64 5.37 -3.01
C THR A 638 -12.03 5.92 -3.32
N ILE A 639 -12.81 6.17 -2.27
CA ILE A 639 -14.13 6.80 -2.34
C ILE A 639 -13.92 8.30 -2.14
N THR A 640 -14.30 9.09 -3.14
CA THR A 640 -14.18 10.55 -3.13
C THR A 640 -15.58 11.17 -3.09
N LYS A 641 -15.75 12.24 -2.31
CA LYS A 641 -16.95 13.06 -2.23
C LYS A 641 -16.59 14.51 -2.49
N ASP A 642 -17.13 15.12 -3.53
CA ASP A 642 -16.95 16.54 -3.87
C ASP A 642 -18.29 17.21 -4.24
N ASP A 643 -18.25 18.40 -4.85
CA ASP A 643 -19.46 19.14 -5.27
C ASP A 643 -20.27 18.45 -6.37
N THR A 644 -19.68 17.48 -7.08
CA THR A 644 -20.35 16.69 -8.12
C THR A 644 -21.11 15.49 -7.55
N GLY A 645 -20.75 15.01 -6.35
CA GLY A 645 -21.36 13.87 -5.69
C GLY A 645 -20.37 13.02 -4.91
N THR A 646 -20.65 11.72 -4.78
CA THR A 646 -19.74 10.74 -4.18
C THR A 646 -19.52 9.59 -5.16
N TYR A 647 -18.27 9.26 -5.45
CA TYR A 647 -17.87 8.36 -6.51
C TYR A 647 -16.54 7.66 -6.19
N ILE A 648 -16.16 6.68 -7.01
CA ILE A 648 -14.86 6.01 -6.93
C ILE A 648 -13.87 6.78 -7.80
N SER A 649 -12.82 7.35 -7.19
CA SER A 649 -11.76 8.10 -7.89
C SER A 649 -10.59 7.22 -8.31
N SER A 650 -10.29 6.18 -7.52
CA SER A 650 -9.26 5.20 -7.79
C SER A 650 -9.73 3.81 -7.37
N ALA A 651 -9.34 2.79 -8.14
CA ALA A 651 -9.58 1.40 -7.79
C ALA A 651 -8.49 0.50 -8.37
N SER A 652 -8.09 -0.51 -7.60
CA SER A 652 -7.17 -1.55 -8.04
C SER A 652 -7.45 -2.87 -7.32
N ILE A 653 -6.66 -3.90 -7.64
CA ILE A 653 -6.67 -5.18 -6.93
C ILE A 653 -5.25 -5.74 -6.91
N THR A 654 -4.75 -5.98 -5.70
CA THR A 654 -3.47 -6.65 -5.48
C THR A 654 -3.74 -8.16 -5.41
N PRO A 655 -3.24 -8.99 -6.35
CA PRO A 655 -3.37 -10.43 -6.23
C PRO A 655 -2.56 -10.94 -5.04
N ILE A 656 -3.13 -11.87 -4.28
CA ILE A 656 -2.54 -12.44 -3.06
C ILE A 656 -2.53 -13.97 -3.11
N VAL A 657 -1.61 -14.59 -2.38
CA VAL A 657 -1.44 -16.03 -2.29
C VAL A 657 -1.52 -16.48 -0.85
N THR A 658 -2.48 -17.36 -0.52
CA THR A 658 -2.40 -18.15 0.71
C THR A 658 -1.25 -19.14 0.58
N HIS A 659 -0.25 -19.05 1.46
CA HIS A 659 0.88 -19.97 1.51
C HIS A 659 0.76 -20.94 2.70
N TYR A 660 1.23 -22.18 2.51
CA TYR A 660 1.54 -23.10 3.61
C TYR A 660 2.57 -24.16 3.20
N GLU A 661 3.40 -24.58 4.16
CA GLU A 661 4.32 -25.71 4.07
C GLU A 661 3.92 -26.88 5.02
N HIS A 662 4.64 -28.00 4.98
CA HIS A 662 4.37 -29.19 5.80
C HIS A 662 5.42 -29.42 6.91
N GLY A 663 5.03 -29.28 8.18
CA GLY A 663 5.79 -29.79 9.33
C GLY A 663 5.66 -28.94 10.61
N PRO A 664 6.02 -29.49 11.80
CA PRO A 664 6.25 -28.71 13.02
C PRO A 664 7.73 -28.23 13.06
N ALA A 665 8.05 -27.00 13.43
CA ALA A 665 7.53 -26.25 14.59
C ALA A 665 7.14 -24.79 14.27
N ASP A 666 7.06 -24.49 12.99
CA ASP A 666 6.96 -23.18 12.37
C ASP A 666 6.13 -23.34 11.11
N TYR A 667 4.80 -23.40 11.29
CA TYR A 667 3.86 -23.31 10.16
C TYR A 667 4.11 -21.97 9.46
N SER A 668 4.84 -21.99 8.35
CA SER A 668 4.90 -20.88 7.39
C SER A 668 3.54 -20.83 6.69
N PHE A 669 2.52 -20.38 7.41
CA PHE A 669 1.14 -20.25 6.97
C PHE A 669 0.79 -18.77 7.06
N GLY A 670 0.66 -18.12 5.92
CA GLY A 670 0.37 -16.69 5.82
C GLY A 670 -0.20 -16.33 4.47
N VAL A 671 -0.56 -15.07 4.31
CA VAL A 671 -1.02 -14.49 3.04
C VAL A 671 0.06 -13.54 2.52
N TYR A 672 0.50 -13.74 1.29
CA TYR A 672 1.56 -12.95 0.66
C TYR A 672 1.03 -12.21 -0.57
N LYS A 673 1.54 -11.00 -0.88
CA LYS A 673 1.25 -10.36 -2.17
C LYS A 673 1.94 -11.16 -3.28
N LEU A 674 1.23 -11.41 -4.38
CA LEU A 674 1.76 -12.21 -5.50
C LEU A 674 3.02 -11.57 -6.12
N SER A 675 3.16 -10.25 -6.02
CA SER A 675 4.36 -9.49 -6.43
C SER A 675 5.62 -9.81 -5.61
N GLU A 676 5.46 -10.30 -4.38
CA GLU A 676 6.53 -10.65 -3.43
C GLU A 676 6.78 -12.16 -3.37
N TYR A 677 5.86 -12.95 -3.94
CA TYR A 677 5.92 -14.40 -3.97
C TYR A 677 6.92 -14.91 -5.02
N THR A 678 7.72 -15.92 -4.69
CA THR A 678 8.79 -16.43 -5.58
C THR A 678 8.53 -17.85 -6.09
N PRO A 679 9.20 -18.28 -7.18
CA PRO A 679 9.18 -19.69 -7.61
C PRO A 679 9.56 -20.67 -6.51
N GLU A 680 10.56 -20.34 -5.68
CA GLU A 680 11.03 -21.17 -4.56
C GLU A 680 10.03 -21.27 -3.40
N MET A 681 9.17 -20.26 -3.21
CA MET A 681 8.00 -20.37 -2.33
C MET A 681 6.93 -21.27 -2.98
N GLY A 682 6.75 -21.16 -4.29
CA GLY A 682 5.85 -22.03 -5.06
C GLY A 682 6.23 -23.52 -4.99
N GLU A 683 7.52 -23.84 -5.12
CA GLU A 683 8.04 -25.22 -5.02
C GLU A 683 7.83 -25.85 -3.63
N ARG A 684 7.87 -25.03 -2.57
CA ARG A 684 7.65 -25.50 -1.18
C ARG A 684 6.18 -25.57 -0.77
N HIS A 685 5.28 -24.98 -1.55
CA HIS A 685 3.88 -24.85 -1.18
C HIS A 685 3.15 -26.21 -1.17
N GLY A 686 2.71 -26.61 0.03
CA GLY A 686 2.10 -27.92 0.30
C GLY A 686 0.77 -28.20 -0.40
N VAL A 687 0.16 -27.22 -1.09
CA VAL A 687 -1.01 -27.50 -1.95
C VAL A 687 -0.65 -28.47 -3.09
N SER A 688 0.62 -28.49 -3.51
CA SER A 688 1.14 -29.41 -4.54
C SER A 688 0.97 -30.90 -4.18
N ASP A 689 0.96 -31.24 -2.89
CA ASP A 689 0.84 -32.62 -2.40
C ASP A 689 -0.63 -33.10 -2.33
N ILE A 690 -1.60 -32.17 -2.38
CA ILE A 690 -3.04 -32.48 -2.24
C ILE A 690 -3.89 -32.09 -3.47
N ALA A 691 -3.34 -31.31 -4.39
CA ALA A 691 -3.93 -30.95 -5.67
C ALA A 691 -3.98 -32.13 -6.65
N VAL A 692 -5.04 -32.24 -7.46
CA VAL A 692 -5.17 -33.27 -8.50
C VAL A 692 -5.03 -32.72 -9.92
N GLN A 693 -5.01 -31.40 -10.10
CA GLN A 693 -4.85 -30.75 -11.42
C GLN A 693 -3.40 -30.41 -11.76
N GLY A 694 -2.48 -30.54 -10.80
CA GLY A 694 -1.05 -30.29 -10.96
C GLY A 694 -0.42 -29.73 -9.68
N ALA A 695 0.91 -29.70 -9.63
CA ALA A 695 1.63 -28.97 -8.58
C ALA A 695 1.38 -27.45 -8.70
N PHE A 696 1.58 -26.73 -7.61
CA PHE A 696 1.60 -25.27 -7.63
C PHE A 696 2.75 -24.75 -8.50
N SER A 697 2.52 -23.66 -9.23
CA SER A 697 3.55 -22.90 -9.94
C SER A 697 3.25 -21.42 -9.79
N TYR A 698 4.29 -20.64 -9.46
CA TYR A 698 4.20 -19.19 -9.43
C TYR A 698 3.82 -18.63 -10.80
N GLU A 699 4.41 -19.14 -11.88
CA GLU A 699 4.18 -18.70 -13.25
C GLU A 699 2.75 -18.99 -13.73
N GLU A 700 2.17 -20.13 -13.37
CA GLU A 700 0.76 -20.43 -13.67
C GLU A 700 -0.20 -19.59 -12.81
N THR A 701 0.19 -19.27 -11.57
CA THR A 701 -0.59 -18.39 -10.69
C THR A 701 -0.62 -16.96 -11.24
N VAL A 702 0.53 -16.41 -11.63
CA VAL A 702 0.63 -15.11 -12.34
C VAL A 702 -0.11 -15.11 -13.67
N ARG A 703 -0.02 -16.20 -14.45
CA ARG A 703 -0.78 -16.36 -15.70
C ARG A 703 -2.29 -16.36 -15.46
N THR A 704 -2.75 -17.03 -14.41
CA THR A 704 -4.16 -17.10 -14.01
C THR A 704 -4.65 -15.73 -13.56
N ALA A 705 -3.92 -15.05 -12.66
CA ALA A 705 -4.24 -13.70 -12.21
C ALA A 705 -4.36 -12.72 -13.39
N LYS A 706 -3.36 -12.68 -14.28
CA LYS A 706 -3.38 -11.83 -15.50
C LYS A 706 -4.55 -12.15 -16.42
N LYS A 707 -4.90 -13.43 -16.59
CA LYS A 707 -6.01 -13.85 -17.44
C LYS A 707 -7.38 -13.44 -16.88
N VAL A 708 -7.57 -13.56 -15.56
CA VAL A 708 -8.86 -13.31 -14.90
C VAL A 708 -9.10 -11.82 -14.67
N LEU A 709 -8.07 -11.09 -14.23
CA LEU A 709 -8.17 -9.65 -13.92
C LEU A 709 -8.02 -8.77 -15.16
N GLY A 710 -7.36 -9.27 -16.22
CA GLY A 710 -7.21 -8.54 -17.48
C GLY A 710 -6.48 -7.22 -17.28
N SER A 711 -7.14 -6.11 -17.63
CA SER A 711 -6.61 -4.74 -17.45
C SER A 711 -6.49 -4.30 -15.98
N TRP A 712 -7.07 -5.05 -15.03
CA TRP A 712 -6.98 -4.77 -13.60
C TRP A 712 -5.78 -5.45 -12.92
N TYR A 713 -5.04 -6.29 -13.64
CA TYR A 713 -3.74 -6.76 -13.18
C TYR A 713 -2.70 -5.65 -13.40
N GLN A 714 -2.07 -5.19 -12.32
CA GLN A 714 -0.96 -4.21 -12.34
C GLN A 714 0.39 -4.92 -12.07
#